data_AF-A0A9R1U7W9-F1
#
_entry.id   AF-A0A9R1U7W9-F1
#
_cell.length_a   1.000
_cell.length_b   1.000
_cell.length_c   1.000
_cell.angle_alpha   90.00
_cell.angle_beta   90.00
_cell.angle_gamma   90.00
#
_symmetry.space_group_name_H-M   'P 1'
#
loop_
_entity.id
_entity.type
_entity.pdbx_description
1 polymer ?
#
loop_
_entity_poly.entity_id
_entity_poly.type
_entity_poly.pdbx_seq_one_letter_code
_entity_poly.pdbx_strand_id
1 'polypeptide(L)'
;MHSLKSASVEGKQMEEAGKQLLITLTSLNSVNRQEILEVLEIDIGQYTKFLPKSISRKSNTEDENEGNINELLYGKIIRTFLSTFNDNFGLLTDNMISCVENLLIVTGSNFFMLHELLISISEYFKQSTNEESMKFYNSILDKVLKSEALSSSIISACEMRNVSKWEQEEYEKSRQDYIQILISLPSKVANKMKDQVPETFSINNYSTIISFQIVRAMLYLHEELNTHPTVLDLRIISSLISKGFLNFGAKNFSDLIKIMISWCLEDENSLNYMVHDILDNITRAAIPFMTILLLENIENPRDVEKVFQGLMAHDHWKFILTKKMLFFSYFNNDKIIINLINCLFSNGAEEYLTESIIKLLDIWGGRSAINHSTLEHHEYITKIILLSMKKLSRKLRPFEKDSIQELLFSGVAAHLENMQVEIRAIGMITGELIVNYLNEDSTARLKYDYDSMPQAGATIVCKIKEFWSEKCEECHGFSSSITAEQLITNLGVKSSITWKEEKNAKAIYLDREIVKTPKDSYHEDVNDFNEKESENEVYSSNDVTENSLDSDDDLIPYDMSNDRKSFENIQPLYLRQLKENLFNLSDNADPTLFSESLQCSEKLILSQLSNDDPSFALELLKMFSKLTEISYVDNFDTLKFRACVAITKIHPKLSAEYLCEEFHAPIGSHSVNDRIFFLRVLAETARELSKIIANEKHEDKIINNTDQCNRRLVSKPISLLLNSEIGKKIETLYDDDFEISSHLDNQSLIRVEESRNIISQRIQLQTKIFAHSSEFNSRGKTTTISLNKFNDVASYFFYPLLYGIQTSGENVFHSPKHFEDHGNLLLMNFIKTLSIIMISAENCIIAPKMAREILEFAWTMRFHEQAMVRCSIIECIAAVIVTVQKSHITGEIFDLLLELRIWLMDMSEESSRGDPHAQCKSAARNVISLINSLFPSFHCNV
;
A
#
# COMPACT_ATOMS: atom_id res chain seq x y z
N MET A 1 1.35 60.40 -3.46
CA MET A 1 -0.12 60.69 -3.45
C MET A 1 -0.76 60.54 -4.85
N HIS A 2 -0.04 60.76 -5.94
CA HIS A 2 -0.44 60.29 -7.29
C HIS A 2 -0.39 58.74 -7.37
N SER A 3 0.61 58.15 -6.71
CA SER A 3 0.73 56.77 -6.23
C SER A 3 -0.46 55.99 -5.76
N LEU A 4 -1.00 56.41 -4.63
CA LEU A 4 -2.11 55.67 -4.05
C LEU A 4 -3.40 55.86 -4.87
N LYS A 5 -3.43 56.82 -5.81
CA LYS A 5 -4.58 57.04 -6.70
C LYS A 5 -4.53 56.14 -7.94
N SER A 6 -3.36 55.94 -8.57
CA SER A 6 -3.19 55.09 -9.76
C SER A 6 -3.47 53.60 -9.44
N ALA A 7 -2.94 53.06 -8.33
CA ALA A 7 -3.22 51.70 -7.86
C ALA A 7 -4.72 51.44 -7.60
N SER A 8 -5.41 52.44 -7.04
CA SER A 8 -6.85 52.35 -6.78
C SER A 8 -7.69 52.44 -8.06
N VAL A 9 -7.13 53.02 -9.12
CA VAL A 9 -7.81 53.15 -10.43
C VAL A 9 -7.63 51.86 -11.22
N GLU A 10 -6.43 51.27 -11.27
CA GLU A 10 -6.18 49.99 -11.94
C GLU A 10 -6.92 48.83 -11.26
N GLY A 11 -6.93 48.75 -9.92
CA GLY A 11 -7.71 47.74 -9.20
C GLY A 11 -9.22 47.86 -9.45
N LYS A 12 -9.75 49.09 -9.57
CA LYS A 12 -11.15 49.32 -9.95
C LYS A 12 -11.44 49.00 -11.41
N GLN A 13 -10.50 49.27 -12.31
CA GLN A 13 -10.62 48.91 -13.73
C GLN A 13 -10.60 47.40 -13.93
N MET A 14 -9.75 46.67 -13.20
CA MET A 14 -9.76 45.21 -13.17
C MET A 14 -11.09 44.66 -12.63
N GLU A 15 -11.59 45.23 -11.53
CA GLU A 15 -12.87 44.79 -10.94
C GLU A 15 -14.05 45.06 -11.89
N GLU A 16 -14.04 46.20 -12.59
CA GLU A 16 -15.04 46.54 -13.60
C GLU A 16 -14.94 45.62 -14.82
N ALA A 17 -13.74 45.37 -15.35
CA ALA A 17 -13.52 44.43 -16.45
C ALA A 17 -13.96 43.00 -16.07
N GLY A 18 -13.68 42.57 -14.84
CA GLY A 18 -14.10 41.26 -14.34
C GLY A 18 -15.62 41.16 -14.12
N LYS A 19 -16.27 42.23 -13.65
CA LYS A 19 -17.74 42.31 -13.55
C LYS A 19 -18.40 42.29 -14.92
N GLN A 20 -17.85 43.03 -15.88
CA GLN A 20 -18.32 43.06 -17.26
C GLN A 20 -18.23 41.67 -17.89
N LEU A 21 -17.09 40.99 -17.73
CA LEU A 21 -16.92 39.60 -18.17
C LEU A 21 -17.94 38.66 -17.53
N LEU A 22 -18.22 38.80 -16.23
CA LEU A 22 -19.26 38.04 -15.53
C LEU A 22 -20.67 38.30 -16.10
N ILE A 23 -21.00 39.54 -16.42
CA ILE A 23 -22.28 39.91 -17.06
C ILE A 23 -22.39 39.22 -18.43
N THR A 24 -21.34 39.28 -19.24
CA THR A 24 -21.30 38.62 -20.56
C THR A 24 -21.38 37.09 -20.44
N LEU A 25 -20.72 36.49 -19.45
CA LEU A 25 -20.80 35.05 -19.18
C LEU A 25 -22.20 34.58 -18.76
N THR A 26 -22.93 35.41 -18.00
CA THR A 26 -24.29 35.10 -17.55
C THR A 26 -25.36 35.35 -18.62
N SER A 27 -25.13 36.29 -19.55
CA SER A 27 -26.06 36.63 -20.63
C SER A 27 -26.09 35.60 -21.76
N LEU A 28 -25.05 34.76 -21.88
CA LEU A 28 -24.97 33.62 -22.83
C LEU A 28 -26.09 32.60 -22.69
N ASN A 29 -26.78 32.56 -21.54
CA ASN A 29 -27.96 31.74 -21.32
C ASN A 29 -29.21 32.23 -22.10
N SER A 30 -29.13 33.35 -22.83
CA SER A 30 -30.26 33.95 -23.55
C SER A 30 -29.99 34.25 -25.04
N VAL A 31 -30.67 33.48 -25.90
CA VAL A 31 -31.23 33.78 -27.24
C VAL A 31 -30.33 34.26 -28.41
N ASN A 32 -29.10 34.78 -28.26
CA ASN A 32 -28.27 35.16 -29.44
C ASN A 32 -26.80 34.72 -29.33
N ARG A 33 -26.45 33.55 -29.87
CA ARG A 33 -25.20 32.83 -29.54
C ARG A 33 -23.91 33.33 -30.21
N GLN A 34 -23.95 34.03 -31.34
CA GLN A 34 -22.73 34.31 -32.12
C GLN A 34 -22.12 35.69 -31.87
N GLU A 35 -22.94 36.75 -31.83
CA GLU A 35 -22.48 38.11 -31.44
C GLU A 35 -21.96 38.14 -30.00
N ILE A 36 -22.56 37.36 -29.09
CA ILE A 36 -22.14 37.30 -27.69
C ILE A 36 -20.78 36.58 -27.54
N LEU A 37 -20.43 35.64 -28.43
CA LEU A 37 -19.11 34.99 -28.40
C LEU A 37 -17.98 35.95 -28.80
N GLU A 38 -18.22 36.83 -29.77
CA GLU A 38 -17.28 37.89 -30.16
C GLU A 38 -17.07 38.91 -29.02
N VAL A 39 -18.16 39.31 -28.35
CA VAL A 39 -18.09 40.17 -27.16
C VAL A 39 -17.35 39.47 -26.01
N LEU A 40 -17.59 38.18 -25.81
CA LEU A 40 -16.90 37.39 -24.79
C LEU A 40 -15.39 37.30 -25.04
N GLU A 41 -14.97 37.12 -26.29
CA GLU A 41 -13.54 37.11 -26.66
C GLU A 41 -12.87 38.45 -26.27
N ILE A 42 -13.53 39.57 -26.56
CA ILE A 42 -13.05 40.92 -26.20
C ILE A 42 -12.97 41.08 -24.69
N ASP A 43 -14.02 40.70 -23.95
CA ASP A 43 -14.08 40.85 -22.50
C ASP A 43 -13.04 39.99 -21.78
N ILE A 44 -12.81 38.75 -22.23
CA ILE A 44 -11.71 37.89 -21.75
C ILE A 44 -10.36 38.55 -22.05
N GLY A 45 -10.18 39.09 -23.26
CA GLY A 45 -8.97 39.81 -23.65
C GLY A 45 -8.71 41.09 -22.84
N GLN A 46 -9.76 41.75 -22.34
CA GLN A 46 -9.64 42.92 -21.47
C GLN A 46 -9.27 42.53 -20.05
N TYR A 47 -9.89 41.48 -19.50
CA TYR A 47 -9.61 41.03 -18.14
C TYR A 47 -8.22 40.38 -18.01
N THR A 48 -7.82 39.55 -18.97
CA THR A 48 -6.52 38.84 -18.96
C THR A 48 -5.29 39.78 -18.96
N LYS A 49 -5.44 41.04 -19.38
CA LYS A 49 -4.38 42.07 -19.29
C LYS A 49 -3.96 42.39 -17.86
N PHE A 50 -4.88 42.22 -16.90
CA PHE A 50 -4.64 42.47 -15.48
C PHE A 50 -4.17 41.22 -14.72
N LEU A 51 -4.14 40.04 -15.38
CA LEU A 51 -3.65 38.82 -14.76
C LEU A 51 -2.11 38.82 -14.71
N PRO A 52 -1.52 38.23 -13.66
CA PRO A 52 -0.08 38.25 -13.45
C PRO A 52 0.63 37.39 -14.49
N LYS A 53 1.57 38.01 -15.22
CA LYS A 53 2.34 37.37 -16.31
C LYS A 53 3.66 36.74 -15.83
N SER A 54 4.18 37.18 -14.69
CA SER A 54 5.36 36.65 -14.02
C SER A 54 5.20 36.85 -12.52
N ILE A 55 5.95 36.10 -11.71
CA ILE A 55 6.23 36.55 -10.35
C ILE A 55 7.18 37.72 -10.46
N SER A 56 6.74 38.89 -10.02
CA SER A 56 7.62 40.02 -9.77
C SER A 56 7.49 40.38 -8.31
N ARG A 57 8.48 40.08 -7.47
CA ARG A 57 8.57 40.64 -6.14
C ARG A 57 9.62 41.75 -6.13
N LYS A 58 9.12 42.99 -6.20
CA LYS A 58 9.80 44.25 -5.89
C LYS A 58 11.11 44.54 -6.65
N SER A 59 11.06 45.46 -7.64
CA SER A 59 12.12 46.46 -7.68
C SER A 59 11.79 47.51 -6.62
N ASN A 60 12.71 47.76 -5.68
CA ASN A 60 12.65 48.92 -4.77
C ASN A 60 12.83 50.23 -5.56
N THR A 61 11.84 50.57 -6.37
CA THR A 61 11.63 51.90 -6.93
C THR A 61 10.24 52.32 -6.48
N GLU A 62 10.15 53.53 -5.92
CA GLU A 62 8.98 54.12 -5.27
C GLU A 62 7.78 54.41 -6.22
N ASP A 63 7.59 53.59 -7.25
CA ASP A 63 6.43 53.59 -8.14
C ASP A 63 5.63 52.30 -7.87
N GLU A 64 4.55 52.36 -7.09
CA GLU A 64 3.19 52.42 -7.65
C GLU A 64 2.78 51.13 -8.40
N ASN A 65 1.84 50.39 -7.78
CA ASN A 65 0.83 49.52 -8.41
C ASN A 65 1.12 48.01 -8.47
N GLU A 66 0.93 47.31 -7.35
CA GLU A 66 0.28 46.00 -7.42
C GLU A 66 -1.23 46.21 -7.31
N GLY A 67 -1.94 46.06 -8.43
CA GLY A 67 -3.37 45.83 -8.40
C GLY A 67 -3.61 44.58 -7.54
N ASN A 68 -4.25 44.75 -6.39
CA ASN A 68 -4.60 43.65 -5.50
C ASN A 68 -5.54 42.72 -6.29
N ILE A 69 -4.99 41.69 -6.93
CA ILE A 69 -5.75 40.76 -7.77
C ILE A 69 -6.80 40.14 -6.87
N ASN A 70 -8.07 40.42 -7.16
CA ASN A 70 -9.17 39.90 -6.36
C ASN A 70 -9.33 38.41 -6.66
N GLU A 71 -8.73 37.55 -5.83
CA GLU A 71 -8.71 36.09 -6.03
C GLU A 71 -10.13 35.50 -5.99
N LEU A 72 -11.02 36.11 -5.20
CA LEU A 72 -12.44 35.74 -5.14
C LEU A 72 -13.17 36.07 -6.46
N LEU A 73 -12.85 37.20 -7.08
CA LEU A 73 -13.40 37.57 -8.38
C LEU A 73 -12.91 36.63 -9.47
N TYR A 74 -11.61 36.30 -9.47
CA TYR A 74 -11.04 35.31 -10.39
C TYR A 74 -11.75 33.96 -10.24
N GLY A 75 -11.89 33.46 -9.00
CA GLY A 75 -12.61 32.21 -8.74
C GLY A 75 -14.05 32.20 -9.25
N LYS A 76 -14.78 33.31 -9.06
CA LYS A 76 -16.14 33.47 -9.60
C LYS A 76 -16.17 33.43 -11.12
N ILE A 77 -15.22 34.10 -11.78
CA ILE A 77 -15.10 34.08 -13.25
C ILE A 77 -14.85 32.66 -13.74
N ILE A 78 -13.89 31.94 -13.15
CA ILE A 78 -13.57 30.55 -13.53
C ILE A 78 -14.78 29.64 -13.35
N ARG A 79 -15.44 29.66 -12.18
CA ARG A 79 -16.63 28.83 -11.95
C ARG A 79 -17.77 29.15 -12.91
N THR A 80 -18.01 30.43 -13.20
CA THR A 80 -19.06 30.86 -14.13
C THR A 80 -18.73 30.40 -15.54
N PHE A 81 -17.49 30.63 -16.00
CA PHE A 81 -17.03 30.18 -17.32
C PHE A 81 -17.18 28.66 -17.48
N LEU A 82 -16.70 27.88 -16.52
CA LEU A 82 -16.81 26.43 -16.56
C LEU A 82 -18.26 25.96 -16.54
N SER A 83 -19.14 26.60 -15.77
CA SER A 83 -20.57 26.27 -15.76
C SER A 83 -21.26 26.56 -17.10
N THR A 84 -20.89 27.65 -17.78
CA THR A 84 -21.50 28.06 -19.05
C THR A 84 -21.07 27.15 -20.21
N PHE A 85 -19.81 26.70 -20.21
CA PHE A 85 -19.22 25.95 -21.33
C PHE A 85 -19.13 24.43 -21.12
N ASN A 86 -19.46 23.89 -19.94
CA ASN A 86 -19.31 22.46 -19.60
C ASN A 86 -19.82 21.50 -20.69
N ASP A 87 -20.98 21.78 -21.30
CA ASP A 87 -21.58 20.93 -22.35
C ASP A 87 -21.35 21.46 -23.78
N ASN A 88 -20.74 22.64 -23.92
CA ASN A 88 -20.71 23.42 -25.17
C ASN A 88 -19.29 23.78 -25.63
N PHE A 89 -18.25 23.07 -25.17
CA PHE A 89 -16.86 23.35 -25.55
C PHE A 89 -16.61 23.24 -27.07
N GLY A 90 -17.38 22.42 -27.80
CA GLY A 90 -17.33 22.34 -29.26
C GLY A 90 -17.79 23.61 -30.02
N LEU A 91 -18.28 24.64 -29.33
CA LEU A 91 -18.64 25.94 -29.91
C LEU A 91 -17.50 26.97 -29.87
N LEU A 92 -16.38 26.66 -29.22
CA LEU A 92 -15.24 27.58 -29.12
C LEU A 92 -14.47 27.60 -30.46
N THR A 93 -14.26 28.80 -31.01
CA THR A 93 -13.36 29.01 -32.15
C THR A 93 -11.90 28.93 -31.71
N ASP A 94 -10.97 28.64 -32.63
CA ASP A 94 -9.53 28.54 -32.30
C ASP A 94 -8.97 29.80 -31.61
N ASN A 95 -9.41 30.99 -32.01
CA ASN A 95 -9.02 32.25 -31.36
C ASN A 95 -9.55 32.35 -29.93
N MET A 96 -10.80 31.94 -29.72
CA MET A 96 -11.42 31.93 -28.41
C MET A 96 -10.76 30.91 -27.47
N ILE A 97 -10.32 29.75 -27.99
CA ILE A 97 -9.52 28.77 -27.23
C ILE A 97 -8.24 29.43 -26.72
N SER A 98 -7.54 30.22 -27.54
CA SER A 98 -6.34 30.95 -27.09
C SER A 98 -6.64 31.98 -25.99
N CYS A 99 -7.74 32.74 -26.11
CA CYS A 99 -8.19 33.67 -25.08
C CYS A 99 -8.53 32.96 -23.76
N VAL A 100 -9.22 31.81 -23.85
CA VAL A 100 -9.57 30.98 -22.69
C VAL A 100 -8.33 30.36 -22.05
N GLU A 101 -7.36 29.92 -22.85
CA GLU A 101 -6.07 29.45 -22.35
C GLU A 101 -5.33 30.54 -21.57
N ASN A 102 -5.33 31.79 -22.05
CA ASN A 102 -4.75 32.92 -21.30
C ASN A 102 -5.52 33.26 -20.01
N LEU A 103 -6.81 32.93 -19.94
CA LEU A 103 -7.63 33.10 -18.74
C LEU A 103 -7.34 32.01 -17.69
N LEU A 104 -7.16 30.76 -18.13
CA LEU A 104 -6.98 29.60 -17.26
C LEU A 104 -5.51 29.34 -16.89
N ILE A 105 -4.59 29.53 -17.83
CA ILE A 105 -3.15 29.28 -17.67
C ILE A 105 -2.46 30.60 -17.35
N VAL A 106 -2.56 31.00 -16.08
CA VAL A 106 -1.91 32.22 -15.58
C VAL A 106 -0.49 31.90 -15.14
N THR A 107 0.53 32.32 -15.90
CA THR A 107 1.93 31.99 -15.61
C THR A 107 2.43 32.53 -14.27
N GLY A 108 1.99 33.72 -13.85
CA GLY A 108 2.28 34.31 -12.53
C GLY A 108 1.24 34.00 -11.45
N SER A 109 0.55 32.85 -11.54
CA SER A 109 -0.55 32.51 -10.63
C SER A 109 -0.08 32.36 -9.17
N ASN A 110 -0.74 33.06 -8.25
CA ASN A 110 -0.56 32.78 -6.83
C ASN A 110 -1.28 31.46 -6.44
N PHE A 111 -0.93 30.90 -5.28
CA PHE A 111 -1.46 29.59 -4.89
C PHE A 111 -2.97 29.58 -4.67
N PHE A 112 -3.60 30.70 -4.29
CA PHE A 112 -5.06 30.79 -4.19
C PHE A 112 -5.74 30.67 -5.56
N MET A 113 -5.22 31.39 -6.56
CA MET A 113 -5.73 31.35 -7.93
C MET A 113 -5.58 29.96 -8.53
N LEU A 114 -4.40 29.34 -8.39
CA LEU A 114 -4.18 27.99 -8.92
C LEU A 114 -5.03 26.95 -8.17
N HIS A 115 -5.13 27.04 -6.84
CA HIS A 115 -5.99 26.17 -6.04
C HIS A 115 -7.44 26.22 -6.52
N GLU A 116 -7.97 27.42 -6.72
CA GLU A 116 -9.35 27.65 -7.16
C GLU A 116 -9.60 27.09 -8.57
N LEU A 117 -8.64 27.27 -9.48
CA LEU A 117 -8.68 26.67 -10.81
C LEU A 117 -8.71 25.13 -10.73
N LEU A 118 -7.79 24.53 -9.97
CA LEU A 118 -7.66 23.08 -9.86
C LEU A 118 -8.88 22.43 -9.20
N ILE A 119 -9.45 23.05 -8.16
CA ILE A 119 -10.70 22.60 -7.55
C ILE A 119 -11.85 22.70 -8.56
N SER A 120 -12.01 23.86 -9.20
CA SER A 120 -13.11 24.08 -10.14
C SER A 120 -13.05 23.09 -11.30
N ILE A 121 -11.89 22.93 -11.95
CA ILE A 121 -11.71 21.93 -13.01
C ILE A 121 -11.99 20.53 -12.47
N SER A 122 -11.47 20.16 -11.29
CA SER A 122 -11.71 18.82 -10.71
C SER A 122 -13.18 18.54 -10.44
N GLU A 123 -13.95 19.54 -10.01
CA GLU A 123 -15.38 19.42 -9.75
C GLU A 123 -16.18 19.21 -11.04
N TYR A 124 -15.99 20.08 -12.03
CA TYR A 124 -16.68 19.97 -13.32
C TYR A 124 -16.22 18.74 -14.11
N PHE A 125 -14.94 18.38 -14.04
CA PHE A 125 -14.41 17.16 -14.64
C PHE A 125 -15.03 15.90 -14.02
N LYS A 126 -15.31 15.90 -12.72
CA LYS A 126 -16.04 14.79 -12.08
C LYS A 126 -17.48 14.69 -12.58
N GLN A 127 -18.15 15.82 -12.79
CA GLN A 127 -19.56 15.88 -13.22
C GLN A 127 -19.76 15.64 -14.72
N SER A 128 -18.79 15.98 -15.57
CA SER A 128 -18.94 15.95 -17.02
C SER A 128 -19.19 14.54 -17.57
N THR A 129 -20.04 14.41 -18.59
CA THR A 129 -20.25 13.16 -19.34
C THR A 129 -19.82 13.27 -20.81
N ASN A 130 -19.55 14.49 -21.28
CA ASN A 130 -19.11 14.77 -22.64
C ASN A 130 -17.60 14.53 -22.82
N GLU A 131 -17.23 13.75 -23.83
CA GLU A 131 -15.83 13.40 -24.15
C GLU A 131 -15.01 14.61 -24.58
N GLU A 132 -15.59 15.58 -25.31
CA GLU A 132 -14.89 16.80 -25.73
C GLU A 132 -14.51 17.67 -24.53
N SER A 133 -15.42 17.81 -23.57
CA SER A 133 -15.17 18.51 -22.31
C SER A 133 -14.09 17.82 -21.50
N MET A 134 -14.11 16.49 -21.41
CA MET A 134 -13.05 15.73 -20.74
C MET A 134 -11.68 15.93 -21.39
N LYS A 135 -11.60 15.92 -22.73
CA LYS A 135 -10.36 16.21 -23.47
C LYS A 135 -9.87 17.63 -23.22
N PHE A 136 -10.77 18.61 -23.22
CA PHE A 136 -10.44 20.00 -22.91
C PHE A 136 -9.87 20.15 -21.49
N TYR A 137 -10.55 19.60 -20.48
CA TYR A 137 -10.08 19.65 -19.09
C TYR A 137 -8.70 19.00 -18.92
N ASN A 138 -8.47 17.84 -19.53
CA ASN A 138 -7.16 17.20 -19.51
C ASN A 138 -6.08 18.04 -20.21
N SER A 139 -6.42 18.68 -21.34
CA SER A 139 -5.49 19.56 -22.06
C SER A 139 -5.09 20.77 -21.22
N ILE A 140 -6.06 21.43 -20.56
CA ILE A 140 -5.79 22.55 -19.66
C ILE A 140 -4.96 22.10 -18.47
N LEU A 141 -5.31 21.00 -17.80
CA LEU A 141 -4.53 20.51 -16.66
C LEU A 141 -3.09 20.15 -17.08
N ASP A 142 -2.89 19.50 -18.23
CA ASP A 142 -1.57 19.19 -18.78
C ASP A 142 -0.74 20.47 -19.00
N LYS A 143 -1.32 21.47 -19.66
CA LYS A 143 -0.66 22.76 -19.92
C LYS A 143 -0.35 23.51 -18.62
N VAL A 144 -1.27 23.56 -17.67
CA VAL A 144 -1.08 24.24 -16.38
C VAL A 144 0.09 23.61 -15.61
N LEU A 145 0.15 22.29 -15.51
CA LEU A 145 1.22 21.58 -14.78
C LEU A 145 2.60 21.74 -15.41
N LYS A 146 2.66 21.86 -16.75
CA LYS A 146 3.91 22.09 -17.50
C LYS A 146 4.32 23.57 -17.60
N SER A 147 3.38 24.49 -17.35
CA SER A 147 3.63 25.94 -17.37
C SER A 147 4.35 26.43 -16.11
N GLU A 148 4.71 27.72 -16.08
CA GLU A 148 5.28 28.38 -14.90
C GLU A 148 4.26 28.63 -13.77
N ALA A 149 2.96 28.42 -14.03
CA ALA A 149 1.91 28.63 -13.05
C ALA A 149 2.11 27.78 -11.79
N LEU A 150 2.60 26.55 -11.94
CA LEU A 150 2.84 25.65 -10.82
C LEU A 150 4.08 26.05 -10.00
N SER A 151 5.20 26.35 -10.65
CA SER A 151 6.35 26.92 -9.92
C SER A 151 5.98 28.24 -9.24
N SER A 152 5.16 29.05 -9.91
CA SER A 152 4.78 30.37 -9.42
C SER A 152 3.89 30.31 -8.18
N SER A 153 2.90 29.44 -8.22
CA SER A 153 2.04 29.19 -7.06
C SER A 153 2.82 28.62 -5.89
N ILE A 154 3.78 27.70 -6.11
CA ILE A 154 4.66 27.19 -5.04
C ILE A 154 5.47 28.34 -4.42
N ILE A 155 6.09 29.20 -5.22
CA ILE A 155 6.84 30.38 -4.74
C ILE A 155 5.93 31.29 -3.90
N SER A 156 4.76 31.65 -4.43
CA SER A 156 3.80 32.52 -3.73
C SER A 156 3.30 31.90 -2.42
N ALA A 157 3.26 30.57 -2.34
CA ALA A 157 2.87 29.87 -1.13
C ALA A 157 3.94 30.00 -0.05
N CYS A 158 5.23 29.98 -0.41
CA CYS A 158 6.36 30.15 0.52
C CYS A 158 6.45 31.56 1.14
N GLU A 159 5.64 32.51 0.67
CA GLU A 159 5.64 33.88 1.19
C GLU A 159 5.01 33.98 2.59
N MET A 160 5.72 34.61 3.53
CA MET A 160 5.15 34.95 4.83
C MET A 160 4.32 36.23 4.74
N ARG A 161 3.08 36.18 5.27
CA ARG A 161 2.24 37.37 5.46
C ARG A 161 2.20 37.74 6.95
N ASN A 162 2.48 39.00 7.26
CA ASN A 162 2.32 39.56 8.61
C ASN A 162 0.84 39.85 8.87
N VAL A 163 0.08 38.82 9.23
CA VAL A 163 -1.36 38.89 9.51
C VAL A 163 -1.66 38.42 10.92
N SER A 164 -2.89 38.64 11.39
CA SER A 164 -3.29 38.19 12.73
C SER A 164 -3.21 36.66 12.86
N LYS A 165 -3.14 36.15 14.11
CA LYS A 165 -3.02 34.71 14.37
C LYS A 165 -4.14 33.88 13.72
N TRP A 166 -5.37 34.39 13.72
CA TRP A 166 -6.51 33.75 13.05
C TRP A 166 -6.32 33.66 11.53
N GLU A 167 -5.91 34.77 10.90
CA GLU A 167 -5.67 34.82 9.46
C GLU A 167 -4.49 33.94 9.04
N GLN A 168 -3.49 33.75 9.92
CA GLN A 168 -2.39 32.80 9.71
C GLN A 168 -2.87 31.35 9.73
N GLU A 169 -3.78 30.97 10.63
CA GLU A 169 -4.36 29.62 10.69
C GLU A 169 -5.20 29.31 9.43
N GLU A 170 -6.00 30.27 8.96
CA GLU A 170 -6.78 30.15 7.72
C GLU A 170 -5.89 30.06 6.47
N TYR A 171 -4.80 30.85 6.45
CA TYR A 171 -3.80 30.82 5.39
C TYR A 171 -3.06 29.48 5.34
N GLU A 172 -2.67 28.93 6.49
CA GLU A 172 -2.02 27.63 6.58
C GLU A 172 -2.95 26.48 6.16
N LYS A 173 -4.23 26.54 6.54
CA LYS A 173 -5.24 25.60 6.05
C LYS A 173 -5.36 25.65 4.52
N SER A 174 -5.39 26.85 3.94
CA SER A 174 -5.46 27.02 2.48
C SER A 174 -4.23 26.45 1.77
N ARG A 175 -3.04 26.58 2.36
CA ARG A 175 -1.81 25.95 1.86
C ARG A 175 -1.89 24.42 1.91
N GLN A 176 -2.46 23.86 2.98
CA GLN A 176 -2.64 22.41 3.09
C GLN A 176 -3.64 21.87 2.06
N ASP A 177 -4.75 22.57 1.84
CA ASP A 177 -5.75 22.23 0.82
C ASP A 177 -5.15 22.33 -0.59
N TYR A 178 -4.32 23.34 -0.83
CA TYR A 178 -3.54 23.49 -2.07
C TYR A 178 -2.59 22.30 -2.33
N ILE A 179 -1.81 21.88 -1.34
CA ILE A 179 -0.97 20.69 -1.50
C ILE A 179 -1.85 19.45 -1.71
N GLN A 180 -2.98 19.34 -1.01
CA GLN A 180 -3.88 18.19 -1.11
C GLN A 180 -4.51 18.07 -2.50
N ILE A 181 -4.88 19.17 -3.15
CA ILE A 181 -5.41 19.12 -4.52
C ILE A 181 -4.34 18.65 -5.50
N LEU A 182 -3.09 19.11 -5.39
CA LEU A 182 -1.97 18.67 -6.25
C LEU A 182 -1.71 17.17 -6.08
N ILE A 183 -1.60 16.71 -4.83
CA ILE A 183 -1.31 15.30 -4.53
C ILE A 183 -2.45 14.36 -4.97
N SER A 184 -3.71 14.82 -4.93
CA SER A 184 -4.89 14.05 -5.36
C SER A 184 -5.23 14.14 -6.83
N LEU A 185 -4.56 15.02 -7.61
CA LEU A 185 -4.92 15.27 -8.99
C LEU A 185 -4.76 14.03 -9.90
N PRO A 186 -3.65 13.26 -9.84
CA PRO A 186 -3.50 12.07 -10.67
C PRO A 186 -4.59 11.02 -10.43
N SER A 187 -4.98 10.80 -9.17
CA SER A 187 -6.03 9.84 -8.83
C SER A 187 -7.41 10.33 -9.24
N LYS A 188 -7.69 11.64 -9.13
CA LYS A 188 -8.93 12.24 -9.64
C LYS A 188 -9.05 12.10 -11.17
N VAL A 189 -7.95 12.31 -11.90
CA VAL A 189 -7.93 12.13 -13.35
C VAL A 189 -8.11 10.66 -13.74
N ALA A 190 -7.36 9.77 -13.11
CA ALA A 190 -7.44 8.33 -13.36
C ALA A 190 -8.85 7.76 -13.09
N ASN A 191 -9.47 8.13 -11.96
CA ASN A 191 -10.81 7.66 -11.60
C ASN A 191 -11.89 8.05 -12.62
N LYS A 192 -11.70 9.18 -13.33
CA LYS A 192 -12.65 9.64 -14.35
C LYS A 192 -12.36 9.02 -15.71
N MET A 193 -11.10 9.00 -16.13
CA MET A 193 -10.67 8.55 -17.46
C MET A 193 -10.54 7.02 -17.58
N LYS A 194 -10.55 6.29 -16.46
CA LYS A 194 -10.39 4.83 -16.40
C LYS A 194 -9.16 4.37 -17.17
N ASP A 195 -9.33 3.72 -18.33
CA ASP A 195 -8.25 3.14 -19.12
C ASP A 195 -7.54 4.16 -20.05
N GLN A 196 -8.04 5.40 -20.14
CA GLN A 196 -7.50 6.46 -21.01
C GLN A 196 -6.76 7.56 -20.24
N VAL A 197 -5.98 7.20 -19.22
CA VAL A 197 -5.22 8.19 -18.44
C VAL A 197 -4.09 8.80 -19.29
N PRO A 198 -4.03 10.13 -19.45
CA PRO A 198 -2.91 10.76 -20.16
C PRO A 198 -1.58 10.48 -19.48
N GLU A 199 -0.50 10.33 -20.25
CA GLU A 199 0.83 10.00 -19.74
C GLU A 199 1.34 10.97 -18.67
N THR A 200 0.95 12.25 -18.74
CA THR A 200 1.26 13.30 -17.75
C THR A 200 0.82 12.92 -16.33
N PHE A 201 -0.30 12.22 -16.19
CA PHE A 201 -0.86 11.81 -14.90
C PHE A 201 -0.43 10.40 -14.49
N SER A 202 0.43 9.74 -15.26
CA SER A 202 1.13 8.55 -14.78
C SER A 202 2.00 8.94 -13.57
N ILE A 203 2.11 8.04 -12.59
CA ILE A 203 2.78 8.34 -11.32
C ILE A 203 4.21 8.84 -11.54
N ASN A 204 4.96 8.23 -12.47
CA ASN A 204 6.35 8.57 -12.75
C ASN A 204 6.50 9.93 -13.47
N ASN A 205 5.67 10.21 -14.48
CA ASN A 205 5.76 11.48 -15.20
C ASN A 205 5.27 12.62 -14.31
N TYR A 206 4.18 12.42 -13.57
CA TYR A 206 3.67 13.41 -12.64
C TYR A 206 4.69 13.76 -11.56
N SER A 207 5.33 12.78 -10.93
CA SER A 207 6.40 13.05 -9.95
C SER A 207 7.60 13.76 -10.56
N THR A 208 7.93 13.49 -11.83
CA THR A 208 9.01 14.17 -12.55
C THR A 208 8.66 15.64 -12.82
N ILE A 209 7.42 15.92 -13.21
CA ILE A 209 6.89 17.28 -13.38
C ILE A 209 6.91 18.04 -12.06
N ILE A 210 6.37 17.46 -10.98
CA ILE A 210 6.39 18.09 -9.65
C ILE A 210 7.83 18.36 -9.19
N SER A 211 8.74 17.40 -9.38
CA SER A 211 10.16 17.54 -9.04
C SER A 211 10.80 18.72 -9.78
N PHE A 212 10.56 18.83 -11.09
CA PHE A 212 11.10 19.93 -11.90
C PHE A 212 10.55 21.28 -11.45
N GLN A 213 9.26 21.36 -11.13
CA GLN A 213 8.62 22.60 -10.69
C GLN A 213 9.08 23.04 -9.29
N ILE A 214 9.37 22.08 -8.40
CA ILE A 214 10.03 22.35 -7.11
C ILE A 214 11.43 22.91 -7.33
N VAL A 215 12.23 22.31 -8.21
CA VAL A 215 13.58 22.79 -8.54
C VAL A 215 13.53 24.23 -9.08
N ARG A 216 12.62 24.52 -10.01
CA ARG A 216 12.41 25.88 -10.54
C ARG A 216 12.03 26.87 -9.44
N ALA A 217 11.12 26.47 -8.55
CA ALA A 217 10.71 27.31 -7.43
C ALA A 217 11.88 27.61 -6.48
N MET A 218 12.71 26.61 -6.17
CA MET A 218 13.89 26.78 -5.31
C MET A 218 14.94 27.70 -5.94
N LEU A 219 15.23 27.55 -7.24
CA LEU A 219 16.16 28.43 -7.96
C LEU A 219 15.69 29.88 -7.96
N TYR A 220 14.38 30.11 -8.20
CA TYR A 220 13.82 31.45 -8.15
C TYR A 220 13.89 32.05 -6.74
N LEU A 221 13.50 31.28 -5.71
CA LEU A 221 13.59 31.72 -4.31
C LEU A 221 15.04 32.02 -3.90
N HIS A 222 16.01 31.32 -4.46
CA HIS A 222 17.43 31.57 -4.23
C HIS A 222 17.88 32.90 -4.83
N GLU A 223 17.52 33.18 -6.08
CA GLU A 223 17.77 34.48 -6.72
C GLU A 223 17.10 35.63 -5.94
N GLU A 224 15.87 35.41 -5.47
CA GLU A 224 15.13 36.36 -4.63
C GLU A 224 15.85 36.62 -3.29
N LEU A 225 16.29 35.58 -2.57
CA LEU A 225 17.00 35.75 -1.29
C LEU A 225 18.31 36.52 -1.46
N ASN A 226 19.01 36.33 -2.58
CA ASN A 226 20.26 37.03 -2.87
C ASN A 226 20.04 38.51 -3.23
N THR A 227 18.89 38.84 -3.81
CA THR A 227 18.55 40.23 -4.21
C THR A 227 17.83 40.98 -3.08
N HIS A 228 16.94 40.32 -2.35
CA HIS A 228 16.10 40.87 -1.28
C HIS A 228 15.96 39.89 -0.10
N PRO A 229 16.59 40.15 1.07
CA PRO A 229 16.48 39.28 2.23
C PRO A 229 15.07 39.36 2.82
N THR A 230 14.22 38.40 2.45
CA THR A 230 12.85 38.25 2.95
C THR A 230 12.73 36.97 3.77
N VAL A 231 11.81 36.95 4.74
CA VAL A 231 11.53 35.74 5.53
C VAL A 231 10.63 34.83 4.69
N LEU A 232 11.16 33.67 4.30
CA LEU A 232 10.46 32.64 3.54
C LEU A 232 10.03 31.49 4.47
N ASP A 233 8.95 30.82 4.10
CA ASP A 233 8.45 29.62 4.77
C ASP A 233 8.54 28.42 3.81
N LEU A 234 9.60 27.63 3.95
CA LEU A 234 9.88 26.49 3.07
C LEU A 234 9.15 25.21 3.48
N ARG A 235 8.36 25.23 4.58
CA ARG A 235 7.60 24.07 5.07
C ARG A 235 6.64 23.51 4.02
N ILE A 236 6.18 24.34 3.09
CA ILE A 236 5.32 23.92 1.97
C ILE A 236 6.06 23.00 1.02
N ILE A 237 7.31 23.32 0.68
CA ILE A 237 8.16 22.47 -0.17
C ILE A 237 8.44 21.15 0.57
N SER A 238 8.79 21.21 1.87
CA SER A 238 8.98 20.02 2.70
C SER A 238 7.73 19.14 2.78
N SER A 239 6.55 19.74 2.90
CA SER A 239 5.26 19.06 2.95
C SER A 239 4.88 18.45 1.58
N LEU A 240 5.14 19.16 0.48
CA LEU A 240 4.91 18.67 -0.87
C LEU A 240 5.82 17.48 -1.21
N ILE A 241 7.12 17.55 -0.89
CA ILE A 241 8.05 16.42 -1.04
C ILE A 241 7.61 15.25 -0.14
N SER A 242 7.26 15.52 1.12
CA SER A 242 6.82 14.51 2.08
C SER A 242 5.57 13.75 1.60
N LYS A 243 4.51 14.46 1.20
CA LYS A 243 3.30 13.85 0.66
C LYS A 243 3.56 13.20 -0.70
N GLY A 244 4.45 13.77 -1.51
CA GLY A 244 4.91 13.18 -2.77
C GLY A 244 5.52 11.79 -2.56
N PHE A 245 6.39 11.61 -1.56
CA PHE A 245 6.99 10.32 -1.25
C PHE A 245 5.96 9.26 -0.87
N LEU A 246 4.98 9.64 -0.03
CA LEU A 246 3.95 8.74 0.47
C LEU A 246 2.95 8.34 -0.63
N ASN A 247 2.61 9.25 -1.54
CA ASN A 247 1.57 9.03 -2.55
C ASN A 247 2.13 8.47 -3.87
N PHE A 248 3.30 8.95 -4.31
CA PHE A 248 3.86 8.59 -5.62
C PHE A 248 5.03 7.61 -5.53
N GLY A 249 5.56 7.38 -4.32
CA GLY A 249 6.72 6.50 -4.09
C GLY A 249 8.04 7.27 -4.16
N ALA A 250 8.85 7.14 -3.11
CA ALA A 250 10.07 7.93 -2.93
C ALA A 250 11.10 7.79 -4.07
N LYS A 251 11.26 6.59 -4.66
CA LYS A 251 12.22 6.34 -5.74
C LYS A 251 12.02 7.25 -6.96
N ASN A 252 10.78 7.68 -7.21
CA ASN A 252 10.44 8.56 -8.33
C ASN A 252 10.95 10.00 -8.16
N PHE A 253 11.45 10.36 -6.98
CA PHE A 253 12.09 11.64 -6.68
C PHE A 253 13.62 11.56 -6.64
N SER A 254 14.22 10.45 -7.10
CA SER A 254 15.69 10.28 -7.07
C SER A 254 16.43 11.42 -7.79
N ASP A 255 15.94 11.90 -8.93
CA ASP A 255 16.56 13.00 -9.67
C ASP A 255 16.50 14.33 -8.88
N LEU A 256 15.39 14.61 -8.18
CA LEU A 256 15.27 15.76 -7.27
C LEU A 256 16.31 15.68 -6.16
N ILE A 257 16.47 14.50 -5.55
CA ILE A 257 17.42 14.31 -4.44
C ILE A 257 18.87 14.44 -4.92
N LYS A 258 19.21 13.97 -6.12
CA LYS A 258 20.54 14.20 -6.70
C LYS A 258 20.85 15.69 -6.88
N ILE A 259 19.87 16.47 -7.33
CA ILE A 259 20.01 17.93 -7.47
C ILE A 259 20.18 18.58 -6.08
N MET A 260 19.37 18.21 -5.09
CA MET A 260 19.50 18.71 -3.72
C MET A 260 20.86 18.36 -3.10
N ILE A 261 21.36 17.14 -3.32
CA ILE A 261 22.71 16.74 -2.90
C ILE A 261 23.75 17.64 -3.58
N SER A 262 23.67 17.85 -4.90
CA SER A 262 24.63 18.72 -5.59
C SER A 262 24.67 20.14 -5.02
N TRP A 263 23.52 20.71 -4.67
CA TRP A 263 23.43 22.03 -4.03
C TRP A 263 24.00 22.07 -2.60
N CYS A 264 23.96 20.97 -1.85
CA CYS A 264 24.61 20.88 -0.54
C CYS A 264 26.15 20.87 -0.64
N LEU A 265 26.71 20.43 -1.76
CA LEU A 265 28.16 20.28 -1.93
C LEU A 265 28.85 21.55 -2.42
N GLU A 266 28.10 22.52 -2.92
CA GLU A 266 28.60 23.80 -3.40
C GLU A 266 28.92 24.73 -2.20
N ASP A 267 30.17 25.18 -2.11
CA ASP A 267 30.73 25.80 -0.89
C ASP A 267 30.22 27.22 -0.56
N GLU A 268 29.58 27.93 -1.51
CA GLU A 268 29.17 29.34 -1.33
C GLU A 268 27.67 29.62 -1.57
N ASN A 269 26.78 28.65 -1.34
CA ASN A 269 25.41 28.77 -1.84
C ASN A 269 24.34 28.91 -0.75
N SER A 270 23.51 29.96 -0.84
CA SER A 270 22.24 30.06 -0.10
C SER A 270 21.26 28.93 -0.44
N LEU A 271 21.49 28.20 -1.54
CA LEU A 271 20.80 26.93 -1.84
C LEU A 271 21.10 25.84 -0.80
N ASN A 272 22.31 25.76 -0.26
CA ASN A 272 22.65 24.79 0.77
C ASN A 272 21.78 25.00 2.02
N TYR A 273 21.70 26.24 2.50
CA TYR A 273 20.82 26.61 3.61
C TYR A 273 19.35 26.31 3.31
N MET A 274 18.89 26.58 2.09
CA MET A 274 17.53 26.28 1.66
C MET A 274 17.24 24.77 1.69
N VAL A 275 18.19 23.94 1.23
CA VAL A 275 18.06 22.49 1.26
C VAL A 275 18.03 21.98 2.71
N HIS A 276 18.93 22.46 3.59
CA HIS A 276 18.90 22.07 5.00
C HIS A 276 17.61 22.48 5.71
N ASP A 277 17.09 23.70 5.49
CA ASP A 277 15.81 24.12 6.06
C ASP A 277 14.65 23.25 5.55
N ILE A 278 14.68 22.84 4.27
CA ILE A 278 13.71 21.88 3.73
C ILE A 278 13.82 20.54 4.46
N LEU A 279 15.04 20.01 4.63
CA LEU A 279 15.30 18.72 5.28
C LEU A 279 14.90 18.71 6.77
N ASP A 280 15.13 19.81 7.49
CA ASP A 280 14.75 19.99 8.90
C ASP A 280 13.21 19.96 9.08
N ASN A 281 12.47 20.46 8.08
CA ASN A 281 11.01 20.55 8.11
C ASN A 281 10.28 19.36 7.45
N ILE A 282 10.99 18.28 7.09
CA ILE A 282 10.35 17.07 6.53
C ILE A 282 9.47 16.39 7.59
N THR A 283 8.30 15.91 7.16
CA THR A 283 7.39 15.21 8.05
C THR A 283 7.98 13.90 8.57
N ARG A 284 7.69 13.54 9.82
CA ARG A 284 8.22 12.33 10.48
C ARG A 284 8.04 11.05 9.66
N ALA A 285 6.91 10.92 8.95
CA ALA A 285 6.62 9.76 8.11
C ALA A 285 7.50 9.66 6.86
N ALA A 286 8.02 10.79 6.35
CA ALA A 286 8.83 10.86 5.15
C ALA A 286 10.34 10.72 5.42
N ILE A 287 10.80 11.00 6.65
CA ILE A 287 12.23 10.92 7.03
C ILE A 287 12.90 9.60 6.63
N PRO A 288 12.34 8.39 6.91
CA PRO A 288 13.01 7.14 6.54
C PRO A 288 13.27 7.02 5.04
N PHE A 289 12.33 7.49 4.21
CA PHE A 289 12.46 7.47 2.76
C PHE A 289 13.50 8.50 2.28
N MET A 290 13.50 9.69 2.88
CA MET A 290 14.50 10.71 2.59
C MET A 290 15.91 10.23 2.95
N THR A 291 16.09 9.63 4.13
CA THR A 291 17.37 9.06 4.57
C THR A 291 17.90 8.03 3.57
N ILE A 292 17.06 7.09 3.12
CA ILE A 292 17.47 6.06 2.15
C ILE A 292 17.90 6.70 0.84
N LEU A 293 17.12 7.64 0.30
CA LEU A 293 17.47 8.29 -0.97
C LEU A 293 18.75 9.12 -0.88
N LEU A 294 18.96 9.85 0.22
CA LEU A 294 20.20 10.59 0.42
C LEU A 294 21.40 9.64 0.47
N LEU A 295 21.34 8.59 1.30
CA LEU A 295 22.43 7.62 1.43
C LEU A 295 22.69 6.82 0.15
N GLU A 296 21.67 6.56 -0.66
CA GLU A 296 21.80 5.83 -1.92
C GLU A 296 22.42 6.68 -3.04
N ASN A 297 22.20 8.00 -3.04
CA ASN A 297 22.60 8.89 -4.13
C ASN A 297 23.90 9.69 -3.86
N ILE A 298 24.45 9.65 -2.64
CA ILE A 298 25.77 10.21 -2.35
C ILE A 298 26.85 9.29 -2.94
N GLU A 299 27.61 9.78 -3.93
CA GLU A 299 28.65 9.00 -4.61
C GLU A 299 29.95 8.92 -3.79
N ASN A 300 30.38 10.04 -3.19
CA ASN A 300 31.60 10.12 -2.42
C ASN A 300 31.27 10.12 -0.92
N PRO A 301 31.77 9.17 -0.12
CA PRO A 301 31.41 9.08 1.30
C PRO A 301 31.85 10.26 2.16
N ARG A 302 32.78 11.11 1.68
CA ARG A 302 33.19 12.34 2.37
C ARG A 302 32.13 13.43 2.31
N ASP A 303 31.28 13.40 1.30
CA ASP A 303 30.23 14.39 1.05
C ASP A 303 29.04 14.24 1.99
N VAL A 304 28.94 13.08 2.66
CA VAL A 304 27.89 12.76 3.63
C VAL A 304 27.85 13.76 4.78
N GLU A 305 29.00 14.24 5.24
CA GLU A 305 29.08 15.19 6.36
C GLU A 305 28.39 16.52 6.02
N LYS A 306 28.60 17.03 4.79
CA LYS A 306 27.95 18.26 4.33
C LYS A 306 26.43 18.07 4.23
N VAL A 307 25.98 16.97 3.61
CA VAL A 307 24.54 16.72 3.38
C VAL A 307 23.76 16.46 4.69
N PHE A 308 24.36 15.73 5.64
CA PHE A 308 23.71 15.39 6.91
C PHE A 308 24.02 16.37 8.05
N GLN A 309 24.66 17.50 7.73
CA GLN A 309 24.98 18.53 8.71
C GLN A 309 23.72 19.02 9.43
N GLY A 310 23.78 19.12 10.75
CA GLY A 310 22.65 19.60 11.58
C GLY A 310 21.52 18.58 11.82
N LEU A 311 21.29 17.63 10.88
CA LEU A 311 20.16 16.69 10.96
C LEU A 311 20.22 15.78 12.19
N MET A 312 21.41 15.39 12.64
CA MET A 312 21.59 14.54 13.84
C MET A 312 21.18 15.22 15.16
N ALA A 313 20.96 16.55 15.16
CA ALA A 313 20.39 17.26 16.31
C ALA A 313 18.90 16.94 16.51
N HIS A 314 18.21 16.49 15.46
CA HIS A 314 16.79 16.14 15.54
C HIS A 314 16.58 14.68 15.96
N ASP A 315 15.73 14.46 16.97
CA ASP A 315 15.48 13.14 17.57
C ASP A 315 15.03 12.08 16.54
N HIS A 316 14.19 12.47 15.57
CA HIS A 316 13.68 11.55 14.55
C HIS A 316 14.79 11.08 13.61
N TRP A 317 15.60 12.02 13.09
CA TRP A 317 16.75 11.69 12.25
C TRP A 317 17.77 10.84 13.00
N LYS A 318 18.08 11.21 14.25
CA LYS A 318 18.96 10.44 15.14
C LYS A 318 18.45 9.03 15.34
N PHE A 319 17.15 8.84 15.64
CA PHE A 319 16.56 7.52 15.80
C PHE A 319 16.65 6.67 14.54
N ILE A 320 16.35 7.26 13.37
CA ILE A 320 16.39 6.53 12.10
C ILE A 320 17.81 6.06 11.78
N LEU A 321 18.81 6.95 11.88
CA LEU A 321 20.20 6.65 11.55
C LEU A 321 20.86 5.70 12.56
N THR A 322 20.60 5.87 13.86
CA THR A 322 21.27 5.09 14.92
C THR A 322 20.55 3.80 15.32
N LYS A 323 19.23 3.69 15.06
CA LYS A 323 18.45 2.52 15.44
C LYS A 323 17.81 1.83 14.24
N LYS A 324 16.95 2.54 13.50
CA LYS A 324 16.13 1.93 12.44
C LYS A 324 16.97 1.32 11.33
N MET A 325 18.00 2.04 10.86
CA MET A 325 18.87 1.58 9.78
C MET A 325 19.85 0.50 10.22
N LEU A 326 20.34 0.55 11.47
CA LEU A 326 21.32 -0.43 11.97
C LEU A 326 20.69 -1.77 12.40
N PHE A 327 19.51 -1.75 13.02
CA PHE A 327 18.94 -2.93 13.69
C PHE A 327 17.60 -3.42 13.13
N PHE A 328 16.84 -2.55 12.47
CA PHE A 328 15.46 -2.85 12.06
C PHE A 328 15.26 -2.92 10.54
N SER A 329 16.29 -2.62 9.76
CA SER A 329 16.23 -2.56 8.29
C SER A 329 17.51 -3.18 7.72
N TYR A 330 17.43 -3.72 6.49
CA TYR A 330 18.59 -4.16 5.75
C TYR A 330 18.47 -3.75 4.28
N PHE A 331 19.62 -3.55 3.64
CA PHE A 331 19.71 -3.09 2.26
C PHE A 331 20.82 -3.84 1.53
N ASN A 332 20.54 -4.25 0.29
CA ASN A 332 21.53 -4.96 -0.54
C ASN A 332 22.54 -4.00 -1.21
N ASN A 333 22.37 -2.70 -1.04
CA ASN A 333 23.25 -1.69 -1.64
C ASN A 333 24.33 -1.27 -0.63
N ASP A 334 25.56 -1.69 -0.91
CA ASP A 334 26.72 -1.44 -0.06
C ASP A 334 27.01 0.07 0.12
N LYS A 335 26.62 0.92 -0.83
CA LYS A 335 26.73 2.38 -0.70
C LYS A 335 25.96 2.93 0.50
N ILE A 336 24.79 2.36 0.79
CA ILE A 336 23.97 2.80 1.94
C ILE A 336 24.72 2.50 3.24
N ILE A 337 25.36 1.33 3.34
CA ILE A 337 26.17 0.95 4.51
C ILE A 337 27.36 1.89 4.64
N ILE A 338 28.08 2.12 3.54
CA ILE A 338 29.26 2.99 3.51
C ILE A 338 28.90 4.41 3.96
N ASN A 339 27.87 5.00 3.36
CA ASN A 339 27.44 6.36 3.68
C ASN A 339 26.85 6.47 5.08
N LEU A 340 26.11 5.46 5.57
CA LEU A 340 25.55 5.44 6.92
C LEU A 340 26.65 5.48 7.98
N ILE A 341 27.67 4.63 7.86
CA ILE A 341 28.75 4.57 8.85
C ILE A 341 29.61 5.84 8.79
N ASN A 342 29.87 6.39 7.60
CA ASN A 342 30.57 7.68 7.50
C ASN A 342 29.73 8.82 8.11
N CYS A 343 28.39 8.83 7.94
CA CYS A 343 27.50 9.79 8.60
C CYS A 343 27.61 9.74 10.13
N LEU A 344 27.59 8.53 10.70
CA LEU A 344 27.65 8.34 12.16
C LEU A 344 29.04 8.71 12.71
N PHE A 345 30.10 8.43 11.95
CA PHE A 345 31.47 8.74 12.34
C PHE A 345 31.77 10.24 12.31
N SER A 346 31.40 10.95 11.23
CA SER A 346 31.66 12.41 11.09
C SER A 346 30.93 13.25 12.14
N ASN A 347 29.72 12.85 12.57
CA ASN A 347 28.89 13.63 13.49
C ASN A 347 29.24 13.43 14.98
N GLY A 348 30.45 12.93 15.28
CA GLY A 348 30.93 12.74 16.66
C GLY A 348 30.16 11.68 17.46
N ALA A 349 29.38 10.82 16.80
CA ALA A 349 28.62 9.74 17.43
C ALA A 349 29.46 8.46 17.64
N GLU A 350 30.76 8.62 17.88
CA GLU A 350 31.73 7.52 17.99
C GLU A 350 31.40 6.59 19.16
N GLU A 351 31.02 7.16 20.31
CA GLU A 351 30.60 6.39 21.49
C GLU A 351 29.34 5.56 21.20
N TYR A 352 28.36 6.14 20.49
CA TYR A 352 27.15 5.44 20.09
C TYR A 352 27.46 4.32 19.08
N LEU A 353 28.39 4.55 18.15
CA LEU A 353 28.79 3.55 17.17
C LEU A 353 29.51 2.38 17.87
N THR A 354 30.35 2.64 18.86
CA THR A 354 30.98 1.60 19.70
C THR A 354 29.95 0.78 20.46
N GLU A 355 28.98 1.42 21.12
CA GLU A 355 27.88 0.72 21.80
C GLU A 355 27.03 -0.10 20.80
N SER A 356 26.82 0.45 19.60
CA SER A 356 26.08 -0.22 18.53
C SER A 356 26.82 -1.44 18.01
N ILE A 357 28.15 -1.40 17.85
CA ILE A 357 28.96 -2.58 17.46
C ILE A 357 28.81 -3.69 18.48
N ILE A 358 28.93 -3.40 19.78
CA ILE A 358 28.81 -4.40 20.84
C ILE A 358 27.45 -5.09 20.75
N LYS A 359 26.38 -4.30 20.60
CA LYS A 359 25.01 -4.82 20.43
C LYS A 359 24.84 -5.61 19.13
N LEU A 360 25.41 -5.14 18.02
CA LEU A 360 25.35 -5.84 16.74
C LEU A 360 26.10 -7.16 16.77
N LEU A 361 27.25 -7.24 17.46
CA LEU A 361 28.00 -8.49 17.64
C LEU A 361 27.27 -9.49 18.53
N ASP A 362 26.62 -9.01 19.60
CA ASP A 362 25.77 -9.85 20.45
C ASP A 362 24.60 -10.44 19.66
N ILE A 363 23.92 -9.63 18.85
CA ILE A 363 22.84 -10.09 17.96
C ILE A 363 23.39 -11.04 16.88
N TRP A 364 24.48 -10.66 16.21
CA TRP A 364 25.11 -11.44 15.13
C TRP A 364 25.57 -12.82 15.62
N GLY A 365 26.13 -12.90 16.83
CA GLY A 365 26.59 -14.15 17.44
C GLY A 365 25.47 -15.00 18.07
N GLY A 366 24.26 -14.46 18.21
CA GLY A 366 23.14 -15.16 18.83
C GLY A 366 22.60 -16.30 17.97
N ARG A 367 22.54 -17.53 18.52
CA ARG A 367 21.99 -18.72 17.83
C ARG A 367 20.59 -18.49 17.24
N SER A 368 19.75 -17.72 17.93
CA SER A 368 18.41 -17.36 17.44
C SER A 368 18.46 -16.47 16.21
N ALA A 369 19.39 -15.50 16.14
CA ALA A 369 19.50 -14.61 14.99
C ALA A 369 20.05 -15.36 13.78
N ILE A 370 21.05 -16.21 13.99
CA ILE A 370 21.64 -17.04 12.94
C ILE A 370 20.59 -17.98 12.31
N ASN A 371 19.68 -18.55 13.11
CA ASN A 371 18.69 -19.52 12.62
C ASN A 371 17.40 -18.89 12.03
N HIS A 372 17.09 -17.63 12.37
CA HIS A 372 15.81 -16.99 12.00
C HIS A 372 15.97 -15.73 11.15
N SER A 373 17.19 -15.26 10.88
CA SER A 373 17.45 -14.18 9.93
C SER A 373 17.66 -14.73 8.51
N THR A 374 17.36 -13.90 7.50
CA THR A 374 17.71 -14.25 6.11
C THR A 374 19.21 -14.02 5.89
N LEU A 375 19.79 -14.73 4.91
CA LEU A 375 21.21 -14.60 4.58
C LEU A 375 21.59 -13.15 4.23
N GLU A 376 20.75 -12.41 3.51
CA GLU A 376 21.02 -11.02 3.12
C GLU A 376 21.02 -10.08 4.33
N HIS A 377 20.11 -10.30 5.29
CA HIS A 377 20.08 -9.51 6.52
C HIS A 377 21.32 -9.80 7.38
N HIS A 378 21.73 -11.06 7.44
CA HIS A 378 22.93 -11.47 8.18
C HIS A 378 24.21 -10.94 7.53
N GLU A 379 24.28 -10.93 6.19
CA GLU A 379 25.34 -10.27 5.40
C GLU A 379 25.39 -8.76 5.67
N TYR A 380 24.22 -8.09 5.71
CA TYR A 380 24.11 -6.66 5.99
C TYR A 380 24.68 -6.29 7.36
N ILE A 381 24.29 -7.03 8.42
CA ILE A 381 24.83 -6.83 9.78
C ILE A 381 26.35 -7.06 9.79
N THR A 382 26.82 -8.09 9.10
CA THR A 382 28.25 -8.41 8.99
C THR A 382 29.02 -7.25 8.36
N LYS A 383 28.54 -6.69 7.24
CA LYS A 383 29.17 -5.55 6.56
C LYS A 383 29.18 -4.28 7.42
N ILE A 384 28.12 -4.02 8.18
CA ILE A 384 28.08 -2.92 9.16
C ILE A 384 29.16 -3.09 10.22
N ILE A 385 29.26 -4.28 10.83
CA ILE A 385 30.25 -4.58 11.87
C ILE A 385 31.66 -4.37 11.31
N LEU A 386 31.96 -4.95 10.15
CA LEU A 386 33.26 -4.83 9.49
C LEU A 386 33.63 -3.36 9.23
N LEU A 387 32.75 -2.59 8.57
CA LEU A 387 33.05 -1.21 8.25
C LEU A 387 33.20 -0.33 9.50
N SER A 388 32.36 -0.55 10.51
CA SER A 388 32.43 0.19 11.77
C SER A 388 33.73 -0.13 12.52
N MET A 389 34.17 -1.39 12.52
CA MET A 389 35.46 -1.80 13.08
C MET A 389 36.65 -1.17 12.34
N LYS A 390 36.59 -1.07 11.01
CA LYS A 390 37.63 -0.40 10.20
C LYS A 390 37.79 1.08 10.56
N LYS A 391 36.70 1.76 10.92
CA LYS A 391 36.70 3.18 11.32
C LYS A 391 37.07 3.40 12.79
N LEU A 392 36.63 2.52 13.70
CA LEU A 392 36.78 2.70 15.14
C LEU A 392 38.03 2.04 15.76
N SER A 393 38.66 1.07 15.11
CA SER A 393 39.75 0.23 15.69
C SER A 393 40.84 1.00 16.44
N ARG A 394 41.25 2.17 15.91
CA ARG A 394 42.30 3.03 16.49
C ARG A 394 41.82 3.87 17.67
N LYS A 395 40.51 4.03 17.83
CA LYS A 395 39.86 4.84 18.88
C LYS A 395 39.25 4.01 20.02
N LEU A 396 39.13 2.70 19.85
CA LEU A 396 38.59 1.79 20.88
C LEU A 396 39.51 1.71 22.11
N ARG A 397 38.90 1.75 23.30
CA ARG A 397 39.59 1.53 24.58
C ARG A 397 39.97 0.05 24.74
N PRO A 398 41.01 -0.29 25.51
CA PRO A 398 41.45 -1.68 25.67
C PRO A 398 40.33 -2.63 26.11
N PHE A 399 39.52 -2.26 27.10
CA PHE A 399 38.42 -3.10 27.58
C PHE A 399 37.30 -3.30 26.53
N GLU A 400 37.10 -2.34 25.62
CA GLU A 400 36.12 -2.46 24.54
C GLU A 400 36.63 -3.43 23.47
N LYS A 401 37.94 -3.41 23.20
CA LYS A 401 38.58 -4.40 22.32
C LYS A 401 38.43 -5.80 22.89
N ASP A 402 38.67 -5.98 24.19
CA ASP A 402 38.52 -7.28 24.86
C ASP A 402 37.07 -7.78 24.78
N SER A 403 36.10 -6.90 25.06
CA SER A 403 34.65 -7.24 24.99
C SER A 403 34.21 -7.61 23.56
N ILE A 404 34.69 -6.87 22.56
CA ILE A 404 34.44 -7.14 21.14
C ILE A 404 35.06 -8.48 20.74
N GLN A 405 36.28 -8.79 21.20
CA GLN A 405 36.95 -10.05 20.91
C GLN A 405 36.21 -11.25 21.54
N GLU A 406 35.76 -11.14 22.79
CA GLU A 406 34.97 -12.20 23.44
C GLU A 406 33.66 -12.48 22.68
N LEU A 407 32.89 -11.43 22.34
CA LEU A 407 31.65 -11.57 21.58
C LEU A 407 31.90 -12.11 20.17
N LEU A 408 32.99 -11.67 19.51
CA LEU A 408 33.38 -12.17 18.20
C LEU A 408 33.70 -13.67 18.26
N PHE A 409 34.52 -14.13 19.22
CA PHE A 409 34.86 -15.55 19.31
C PHE A 409 33.64 -16.43 19.64
N SER A 410 32.80 -15.97 20.57
CA SER A 410 31.52 -16.63 20.87
C SER A 410 30.63 -16.72 19.63
N GLY A 411 30.50 -15.61 18.89
CA GLY A 411 29.73 -15.56 17.66
C GLY A 411 30.29 -16.47 16.57
N VAL A 412 31.60 -16.44 16.30
CA VAL A 412 32.24 -17.31 15.29
C VAL A 412 32.00 -18.78 15.61
N ALA A 413 32.10 -19.19 16.88
CA ALA A 413 31.79 -20.56 17.29
C ALA A 413 30.34 -20.94 16.96
N ALA A 414 29.38 -20.06 17.27
CA ALA A 414 27.96 -20.28 16.95
C ALA A 414 27.68 -20.38 15.43
N HIS A 415 28.42 -19.64 14.60
CA HIS A 415 28.30 -19.73 13.14
C HIS A 415 28.85 -21.06 12.61
N LEU A 416 29.99 -21.52 13.14
CA LEU A 416 30.63 -22.77 12.73
C LEU A 416 29.79 -24.02 13.06
N GLU A 417 28.97 -23.95 14.11
CA GLU A 417 27.99 -24.98 14.49
C GLU A 417 26.81 -25.11 13.50
N ASN A 418 26.59 -24.13 12.61
CA ASN A 418 25.45 -24.12 11.71
C ASN A 418 25.64 -25.06 10.51
N MET A 419 24.56 -25.73 10.07
CA MET A 419 24.60 -26.66 8.93
C MET A 419 24.78 -25.95 7.59
N GLN A 420 24.38 -24.68 7.48
CA GLN A 420 24.46 -23.90 6.25
C GLN A 420 25.89 -23.41 6.00
N VAL A 421 26.44 -23.73 4.82
CA VAL A 421 27.84 -23.43 4.46
C VAL A 421 28.08 -21.92 4.40
N GLU A 422 27.10 -21.17 3.91
CA GLU A 422 27.10 -19.72 3.77
C GLU A 422 27.24 -19.00 5.10
N ILE A 423 26.49 -19.45 6.12
CA ILE A 423 26.54 -18.90 7.47
C ILE A 423 27.89 -19.23 8.14
N ARG A 424 28.39 -20.47 7.98
CA ARG A 424 29.73 -20.83 8.44
C ARG A 424 30.81 -19.97 7.79
N ALA A 425 30.68 -19.72 6.48
CA ALA A 425 31.58 -18.87 5.73
C ALA A 425 31.60 -17.43 6.25
N ILE A 426 30.43 -16.84 6.54
CA ILE A 426 30.30 -15.52 7.18
C ILE A 426 31.05 -15.47 8.51
N GLY A 427 30.84 -16.46 9.37
CA GLY A 427 31.53 -16.55 10.67
C GLY A 427 33.06 -16.59 10.50
N MET A 428 33.56 -17.50 9.66
CA MET A 428 34.99 -17.67 9.43
C MET A 428 35.65 -16.40 8.88
N ILE A 429 35.09 -15.81 7.83
CA ILE A 429 35.71 -14.64 7.19
C ILE A 429 35.64 -13.40 8.09
N THR A 430 34.53 -13.20 8.81
CA THR A 430 34.38 -12.05 9.72
C THR A 430 35.37 -12.13 10.87
N GLY A 431 35.53 -13.32 11.47
CA GLY A 431 36.53 -13.57 12.51
C GLY A 431 37.95 -13.36 12.00
N GLU A 432 38.27 -13.92 10.83
CA GLU A 432 39.58 -13.75 10.18
C GLU A 432 39.92 -12.26 9.96
N LEU A 433 39.01 -11.49 9.39
CA LEU A 433 39.24 -10.08 9.08
C LEU A 433 39.40 -9.22 10.33
N ILE A 434 38.48 -9.32 11.29
CA ILE A 434 38.50 -8.46 12.50
C ILE A 434 39.69 -8.80 13.40
N VAL A 435 39.99 -10.08 13.63
CA VAL A 435 41.10 -10.51 14.51
C VAL A 435 42.45 -10.08 13.93
N ASN A 436 42.65 -10.27 12.62
CA ASN A 436 43.88 -9.83 11.95
C ASN A 436 44.01 -8.31 11.93
N TYR A 437 42.89 -7.57 11.86
CA TYR A 437 42.89 -6.11 11.88
C TYR A 437 43.14 -5.53 13.29
N LEU A 438 42.65 -6.18 14.34
CA LEU A 438 42.93 -5.76 15.72
C LEU A 438 44.37 -6.09 16.15
N ASN A 439 44.96 -7.14 15.57
CA ASN A 439 46.30 -7.64 15.89
C ASN A 439 47.30 -7.39 14.75
N GLU A 440 47.23 -6.23 14.09
CA GLU A 440 48.12 -5.87 12.96
C GLU A 440 49.62 -6.01 13.29
N ASP A 441 50.00 -5.84 14.56
CA ASP A 441 51.37 -5.92 15.07
C ASP A 441 51.83 -7.36 15.43
N SER A 442 50.92 -8.34 15.39
CA SER A 442 51.23 -9.74 15.74
C SER A 442 51.76 -10.53 14.54
N THR A 443 52.73 -11.42 14.79
CA THR A 443 53.28 -12.32 13.77
C THR A 443 52.35 -13.49 13.43
N ALA A 444 51.41 -13.82 14.31
CA ALA A 444 50.43 -14.89 14.11
C ALA A 444 49.13 -14.32 13.51
N ARG A 445 48.82 -14.69 12.27
CA ARG A 445 47.57 -14.33 11.58
C ARG A 445 46.62 -15.52 11.56
N LEU A 446 45.36 -15.28 11.91
CA LEU A 446 44.29 -16.26 11.72
C LEU A 446 44.05 -16.41 10.22
N LYS A 447 43.98 -17.65 9.72
CA LYS A 447 43.66 -17.94 8.31
C LYS A 447 42.88 -19.25 8.24
N TYR A 448 41.69 -19.20 7.67
CA TYR A 448 40.91 -20.41 7.37
C TYR A 448 41.25 -20.91 5.96
N ASP A 449 41.03 -22.22 5.74
CA ASP A 449 41.07 -22.82 4.41
C ASP A 449 39.70 -22.66 3.74
N TYR A 450 39.69 -22.02 2.57
CA TYR A 450 38.48 -21.78 1.76
C TYR A 450 38.48 -22.61 0.47
N ASP A 451 39.60 -23.25 0.11
CA ASP A 451 39.76 -23.94 -1.17
C ASP A 451 38.94 -25.25 -1.21
N SER A 452 38.70 -25.84 -0.02
CA SER A 452 37.88 -27.03 0.19
C SER A 452 36.38 -26.72 0.38
N MET A 453 35.97 -25.44 0.31
CA MET A 453 34.60 -25.02 0.58
C MET A 453 33.69 -25.09 -0.67
N PRO A 454 32.42 -25.50 -0.52
CA PRO A 454 31.42 -25.41 -1.59
C PRO A 454 31.28 -24.00 -2.19
N GLN A 455 30.95 -23.93 -3.49
CA GLN A 455 30.90 -22.68 -4.27
C GLN A 455 30.04 -21.57 -3.64
N ALA A 456 28.93 -21.93 -2.98
CA ALA A 456 28.05 -20.98 -2.32
C ALA A 456 28.75 -20.22 -1.16
N GLY A 457 29.53 -20.92 -0.34
CA GLY A 457 30.32 -20.30 0.72
C GLY A 457 31.52 -19.51 0.19
N ALA A 458 32.22 -20.05 -0.81
CA ALA A 458 33.33 -19.34 -1.46
C ALA A 458 32.89 -17.99 -2.06
N THR A 459 31.70 -17.95 -2.66
CA THR A 459 31.12 -16.71 -3.22
C THR A 459 30.94 -15.64 -2.13
N ILE A 460 30.47 -16.01 -0.94
CA ILE A 460 30.29 -15.08 0.18
C ILE A 460 31.62 -14.57 0.72
N VAL A 461 32.61 -15.47 0.84
CA VAL A 461 33.96 -15.10 1.26
C VAL A 461 34.57 -14.09 0.30
N CYS A 462 34.43 -14.31 -1.02
CA CYS A 462 34.88 -13.35 -2.03
C CYS A 462 34.17 -12.00 -1.87
N LYS A 463 32.83 -11.98 -1.80
CA LYS A 463 32.05 -10.74 -1.62
C LYS A 463 32.46 -9.94 -0.38
N ILE A 464 32.62 -10.60 0.77
CA ILE A 464 33.00 -9.93 2.02
C ILE A 464 34.46 -9.45 1.98
N LYS A 465 35.37 -10.23 1.38
CA LYS A 465 36.76 -9.80 1.16
C LYS A 465 36.84 -8.59 0.24
N GLU A 466 36.10 -8.60 -0.87
CA GLU A 466 36.02 -7.47 -1.82
C GLU A 466 35.54 -6.20 -1.11
N PHE A 467 34.43 -6.28 -0.38
CA PHE A 467 33.90 -5.16 0.41
C PHE A 467 34.91 -4.65 1.46
N TRP A 468 35.64 -5.54 2.13
CA TRP A 468 36.67 -5.15 3.11
C TRP A 468 37.89 -4.48 2.45
N SER A 469 38.30 -5.00 1.28
CA SER A 469 39.46 -4.56 0.53
C SER A 469 39.26 -3.21 -0.17
N GLU A 470 38.02 -2.80 -0.45
CA GLU A 470 37.74 -1.44 -0.92
C GLU A 470 38.32 -0.42 0.06
N LYS A 471 39.33 0.31 -0.39
CA LYS A 471 39.95 1.39 0.39
C LYS A 471 38.94 2.51 0.51
N CYS A 472 38.29 2.62 1.66
CA CYS A 472 37.41 3.73 2.01
C CYS A 472 38.10 5.12 2.03
N GLU A 473 39.39 5.21 1.70
CA GLU A 473 40.21 6.41 1.87
C GLU A 473 40.79 6.98 0.55
N GLU A 474 40.75 6.25 -0.57
CA GLU A 474 41.38 6.69 -1.83
C GLU A 474 40.43 6.55 -3.04
N CYS A 475 39.48 7.47 -3.19
CA CYS A 475 38.95 7.81 -4.52
C CYS A 475 39.79 8.97 -5.06
N HIS A 476 40.83 8.64 -5.81
CA HIS A 476 41.53 9.60 -6.67
C HIS A 476 40.57 10.16 -7.72
N GLY A 477 40.82 11.41 -8.09
CA GLY A 477 39.99 12.28 -8.92
C GLY A 477 39.40 11.71 -10.21
N PHE A 478 38.40 12.45 -10.68
CA PHE A 478 37.52 12.22 -11.84
C PHE A 478 36.33 11.28 -11.59
N SER A 479 35.41 11.70 -10.70
CA SER A 479 34.00 11.60 -11.09
C SER A 479 33.80 12.62 -12.21
N SER A 480 33.37 12.17 -13.38
CA SER A 480 32.69 13.03 -14.35
C SER A 480 31.41 13.53 -13.68
N SER A 481 31.55 14.46 -12.74
CA SER A 481 30.46 14.93 -11.89
C SER A 481 29.47 15.62 -12.80
N ILE A 482 28.33 14.96 -13.01
CA ILE A 482 27.22 15.57 -13.72
C ILE A 482 26.86 16.80 -12.91
N THR A 483 27.06 17.98 -13.48
CA THR A 483 26.83 19.23 -12.74
C THR A 483 25.35 19.39 -12.41
N ALA A 484 25.02 20.19 -11.39
CA ALA A 484 23.64 20.46 -11.03
C ALA A 484 22.83 20.93 -12.26
N GLU A 485 23.41 21.75 -13.14
CA GLU A 485 22.76 22.23 -14.36
C GLU A 485 22.44 21.10 -15.35
N GLN A 486 23.33 20.11 -15.48
CA GLN A 486 23.08 18.94 -16.32
C GLN A 486 21.95 18.07 -15.76
N LEU A 487 21.91 17.88 -14.43
CA LEU A 487 20.81 17.15 -13.77
C LEU A 487 19.47 17.86 -13.94
N ILE A 488 19.44 19.19 -13.77
CA ILE A 488 18.24 20.03 -13.96
C ILE A 488 17.77 19.95 -15.41
N THR A 489 18.69 20.05 -16.37
CA THR A 489 18.36 19.94 -17.80
C THR A 489 17.76 18.57 -18.13
N ASN A 490 18.38 17.50 -17.62
CA ASN A 490 17.86 16.14 -17.80
C ASN A 490 16.47 15.96 -17.18
N LEU A 491 16.23 16.54 -15.99
CA LEU A 491 14.92 16.51 -15.33
C LEU A 491 13.86 17.28 -16.13
N GLY A 492 14.22 18.42 -16.72
CA GLY A 492 13.35 19.21 -17.60
C GLY A 492 12.96 18.45 -18.88
N VAL A 493 13.91 17.72 -19.47
CA VAL A 493 13.65 16.90 -20.67
C VAL A 493 12.76 15.71 -20.31
N LYS A 494 13.01 15.04 -19.18
CA LYS A 494 12.16 13.94 -18.70
C LYS A 494 10.73 14.38 -18.36
N SER A 495 10.55 15.60 -17.85
CA SER A 495 9.22 16.15 -17.55
C SER A 495 8.45 16.61 -18.79
N SER A 496 9.07 16.55 -19.98
CA SER A 496 8.52 17.10 -21.24
C SER A 496 8.19 18.60 -21.17
N ILE A 497 8.88 19.34 -20.30
CA ILE A 497 8.73 20.80 -20.15
C ILE A 497 9.80 21.52 -20.99
N THR A 498 11.02 21.00 -21.03
CA THR A 498 12.08 21.52 -21.90
C THR A 498 12.27 20.63 -23.12
N TRP A 499 12.38 21.25 -24.30
CA TRP A 499 12.65 20.55 -25.56
C TRP A 499 14.17 20.45 -25.78
N LYS A 500 14.65 19.32 -26.32
CA LYS A 500 16.03 19.20 -26.79
C LYS A 500 16.23 20.12 -28.00
N GLU A 501 16.77 21.31 -27.79
CA GLU A 501 17.47 22.02 -28.84
C GLU A 501 18.97 21.65 -28.77
N GLU A 502 19.34 20.69 -29.61
CA GLU A 502 20.72 20.58 -30.06
C GLU A 502 21.16 21.94 -30.62
N LYS A 503 22.27 22.46 -30.09
CA LYS A 503 22.91 23.72 -30.49
C LYS A 503 22.12 24.98 -30.16
N ASN A 504 21.94 25.28 -28.87
CA ASN A 504 22.12 26.62 -28.29
C ASN A 504 21.81 26.62 -26.78
N ALA A 505 22.55 25.82 -25.99
CA ALA A 505 22.60 25.96 -24.53
C ALA A 505 23.42 27.20 -24.12
N LYS A 506 23.09 28.37 -24.70
CA LYS A 506 23.67 29.69 -24.39
C LYS A 506 22.61 30.80 -24.29
N ALA A 507 21.32 30.50 -24.40
CA ALA A 507 20.25 31.51 -24.39
C ALA A 507 19.37 31.50 -23.13
N ILE A 508 19.86 30.97 -22.01
CA ILE A 508 19.33 31.30 -20.66
C ILE A 508 20.51 31.70 -19.77
N TYR A 509 21.32 32.68 -20.22
CA TYR A 509 22.24 33.41 -19.33
C TYR A 509 22.39 34.83 -19.88
N LEU A 510 22.24 35.83 -19.01
CA LEU A 510 22.48 37.23 -19.35
C LEU A 510 23.98 37.42 -19.68
N ASP A 511 24.22 38.16 -20.76
CA ASP A 511 25.47 38.32 -21.53
C ASP A 511 26.79 38.58 -20.76
N ARG A 512 27.88 38.01 -21.30
CA ARG A 512 29.10 38.77 -21.65
C ARG A 512 29.95 38.06 -22.72
N GLU A 513 30.34 38.85 -23.72
CA GLU A 513 31.15 38.52 -24.91
C GLU A 513 32.62 38.18 -24.60
N ILE A 514 33.28 37.39 -25.47
CA ILE A 514 34.49 37.77 -26.26
C ILE A 514 35.04 36.57 -27.09
N VAL A 515 34.93 36.73 -28.43
CA VAL A 515 35.90 36.51 -29.53
C VAL A 515 36.61 35.13 -29.76
N LYS A 516 36.03 34.37 -30.71
CA LYS A 516 36.56 33.78 -31.97
C LYS A 516 37.97 33.09 -32.09
N THR A 517 37.92 31.78 -32.41
CA THR A 517 38.51 31.03 -33.58
C THR A 517 40.03 30.77 -33.70
N PRO A 518 40.55 29.80 -34.51
CA PRO A 518 39.95 28.59 -35.17
C PRO A 518 40.88 27.33 -35.31
N LYS A 519 40.37 26.29 -36.03
CA LYS A 519 41.06 25.23 -36.82
C LYS A 519 41.59 24.00 -36.07
N ASP A 520 41.68 22.80 -36.64
CA ASP A 520 41.14 22.14 -37.84
C ASP A 520 41.34 20.62 -37.59
N SER A 521 40.65 19.82 -38.40
CA SER A 521 40.50 18.37 -38.47
C SER A 521 41.75 17.50 -38.74
N TYR A 522 41.51 16.19 -38.60
CA TYR A 522 42.03 14.98 -39.29
C TYR A 522 42.76 14.00 -38.35
N HIS A 523 42.16 12.82 -38.08
CA HIS A 523 42.21 11.55 -38.88
C HIS A 523 43.67 11.04 -38.96
N GLU A 524 44.04 9.78 -38.72
CA GLU A 524 43.36 8.49 -38.93
C GLU A 524 44.29 7.38 -38.37
N ASP A 525 43.75 6.23 -37.92
CA ASP A 525 43.99 4.90 -38.51
C ASP A 525 45.12 4.06 -37.87
N VAL A 526 45.09 2.71 -37.78
CA VAL A 526 44.12 1.66 -38.16
C VAL A 526 44.39 0.41 -37.29
N ASN A 527 43.39 -0.49 -37.24
CA ASN A 527 43.48 -1.97 -37.30
C ASN A 527 44.14 -2.76 -36.14
N ASP A 528 43.78 -4.01 -35.85
CA ASP A 528 42.72 -4.96 -36.22
C ASP A 528 43.07 -6.25 -35.43
N PHE A 529 42.11 -7.17 -35.33
CA PHE A 529 42.21 -8.63 -35.14
C PHE A 529 41.46 -9.30 -33.99
N ASN A 530 40.65 -10.25 -34.48
CA ASN A 530 39.60 -11.10 -33.94
C ASN A 530 40.01 -12.23 -32.96
N GLU A 531 38.98 -12.69 -32.26
CA GLU A 531 38.58 -14.07 -31.90
C GLU A 531 39.43 -15.25 -32.42
N LYS A 532 39.54 -16.31 -31.59
CA LYS A 532 38.95 -17.64 -31.90
C LYS A 532 39.05 -18.70 -30.80
N GLU A 533 38.06 -19.59 -30.89
CA GLU A 533 37.76 -20.84 -30.18
C GLU A 533 38.83 -21.95 -30.30
N SER A 534 38.79 -22.97 -29.43
CA SER A 534 38.47 -24.39 -29.78
C SER A 534 38.92 -25.44 -28.73
N GLU A 535 38.27 -26.59 -28.83
CA GLU A 535 38.09 -27.77 -27.96
C GLU A 535 39.34 -28.62 -27.65
N ASN A 536 39.26 -29.52 -26.64
CA ASN A 536 39.44 -30.98 -26.80
C ASN A 536 39.28 -31.81 -25.51
N GLU A 537 38.61 -32.96 -25.66
CA GLU A 537 38.37 -34.07 -24.72
C GLU A 537 39.60 -34.98 -24.53
N VAL A 538 39.72 -35.67 -23.38
CA VAL A 538 40.33 -37.03 -23.26
C VAL A 538 39.70 -37.83 -22.09
N TYR A 539 39.27 -39.06 -22.39
CA TYR A 539 38.81 -40.14 -21.51
C TYR A 539 39.96 -40.93 -20.84
N SER A 540 39.74 -41.49 -19.65
CA SER A 540 40.18 -42.86 -19.27
C SER A 540 39.52 -43.32 -17.97
N SER A 541 39.05 -44.56 -17.98
CA SER A 541 38.28 -45.27 -16.94
C SER A 541 39.12 -46.35 -16.20
N ASN A 542 38.45 -47.02 -15.24
CA ASN A 542 38.77 -48.29 -14.53
C ASN A 542 39.52 -48.14 -13.19
N ASP A 543 39.29 -48.92 -12.12
CA ASP A 543 38.39 -50.05 -11.86
C ASP A 543 38.26 -50.31 -10.34
N VAL A 544 37.28 -51.15 -10.02
CA VAL A 544 36.76 -51.71 -8.75
C VAL A 544 37.76 -52.50 -7.89
N THR A 545 37.56 -52.52 -6.55
CA THR A 545 37.53 -53.77 -5.72
C THR A 545 36.96 -53.56 -4.32
N GLU A 546 36.14 -54.54 -3.91
CA GLU A 546 35.37 -54.70 -2.66
C GLU A 546 36.13 -55.42 -1.51
N ASN A 547 35.45 -55.43 -0.35
CA ASN A 547 35.32 -56.50 0.68
C ASN A 547 36.18 -56.43 1.96
N SER A 548 35.52 -56.40 3.15
CA SER A 548 35.20 -57.61 3.96
C SER A 548 34.84 -57.35 5.45
N LEU A 549 33.70 -57.93 5.89
CA LEU A 549 33.39 -58.57 7.22
C LEU A 549 33.35 -57.69 8.50
N ASP A 550 32.64 -57.97 9.61
CA ASP A 550 31.58 -58.89 10.09
C ASP A 550 31.36 -58.47 11.57
N SER A 551 30.12 -58.32 12.06
CA SER A 551 29.76 -58.40 13.50
C SER A 551 28.24 -58.35 13.69
N ASP A 552 27.63 -59.51 13.94
CA ASP A 552 26.34 -59.65 14.61
C ASP A 552 26.43 -59.05 16.04
N ASP A 553 25.58 -58.08 16.37
CA ASP A 553 25.29 -57.71 17.76
C ASP A 553 23.85 -57.18 17.90
N ASP A 554 23.04 -57.95 18.64
CA ASP A 554 21.69 -57.75 19.14
C ASP A 554 21.04 -56.35 18.95
N LEU A 555 20.18 -56.21 17.93
CA LEU A 555 19.38 -55.00 17.74
C LEU A 555 18.03 -55.06 18.46
N ILE A 556 17.91 -54.25 19.50
CA ILE A 556 16.64 -53.74 20.04
C ILE A 556 15.93 -53.00 18.90
N PRO A 557 14.60 -53.16 18.70
CA PRO A 557 13.87 -52.35 17.72
C PRO A 557 14.09 -50.87 18.02
N TYR A 558 14.71 -50.16 17.08
CA TYR A 558 14.96 -48.73 17.18
C TYR A 558 13.63 -47.98 17.29
N ASP A 559 13.52 -47.07 18.26
CA ASP A 559 12.34 -46.23 18.45
C ASP A 559 12.27 -45.16 17.35
N MET A 560 11.50 -45.46 16.29
CA MET A 560 11.28 -44.56 15.16
C MET A 560 10.25 -43.45 15.44
N SER A 561 9.86 -43.22 16.71
CA SER A 561 8.95 -42.10 17.05
C SER A 561 9.60 -40.71 16.90
N ASN A 562 10.93 -40.66 16.78
CA ASN A 562 11.69 -39.44 16.50
C ASN A 562 12.22 -39.34 15.06
N ASP A 563 11.93 -40.31 14.18
CA ASP A 563 12.27 -40.21 12.76
C ASP A 563 11.31 -39.25 12.05
N ARG A 564 11.69 -37.97 11.99
CA ARG A 564 11.09 -37.05 11.03
C ARG A 564 11.66 -37.40 9.65
N LYS A 565 10.83 -37.97 8.78
CA LYS A 565 11.15 -38.10 7.37
C LYS A 565 11.59 -36.73 6.84
N SER A 566 12.81 -36.65 6.31
CA SER A 566 13.38 -35.44 5.70
C SER A 566 12.66 -35.14 4.38
N PHE A 567 11.46 -34.59 4.44
CA PHE A 567 10.63 -34.23 3.29
C PHE A 567 10.77 -32.78 2.83
N GLU A 568 11.60 -31.98 3.50
CA GLU A 568 11.74 -30.54 3.21
C GLU A 568 12.21 -30.24 1.77
N ASN A 569 12.79 -31.23 1.07
CA ASN A 569 13.20 -31.11 -0.34
C ASN A 569 12.15 -31.56 -1.37
N ILE A 570 10.99 -32.09 -0.97
CA ILE A 570 9.98 -32.65 -1.90
C ILE A 570 8.72 -31.77 -1.99
N GLN A 571 8.50 -30.86 -1.04
CA GLN A 571 7.31 -30.00 -1.04
C GLN A 571 7.41 -28.88 -2.09
N PRO A 572 6.38 -28.66 -2.92
CA PRO A 572 6.38 -27.58 -3.89
C PRO A 572 6.46 -26.22 -3.20
N LEU A 573 7.31 -25.32 -3.72
CA LEU A 573 7.45 -23.97 -3.18
C LEU A 573 6.48 -22.98 -3.85
N TYR A 574 5.96 -23.31 -5.04
CA TYR A 574 5.10 -22.43 -5.84
C TYR A 574 3.83 -23.13 -6.30
N LEU A 575 2.72 -22.38 -6.46
CA LEU A 575 1.44 -22.91 -6.96
C LEU A 575 1.54 -23.54 -8.37
N ARG A 576 2.45 -23.05 -9.22
CA ARG A 576 2.69 -23.64 -10.56
C ARG A 576 3.33 -25.02 -10.45
N GLN A 577 4.29 -25.18 -9.54
CA GLN A 577 4.91 -26.46 -9.24
C GLN A 577 3.92 -27.41 -8.55
N LEU A 578 3.07 -26.89 -7.64
CA LEU A 578 1.96 -27.65 -7.06
C LEU A 578 1.02 -28.21 -8.15
N LYS A 579 0.68 -27.38 -9.14
CA LYS A 579 -0.15 -27.78 -10.28
C LYS A 579 0.54 -28.86 -11.13
N GLU A 580 1.84 -28.69 -11.42
CA GLU A 580 2.62 -29.70 -12.16
C GLU A 580 2.67 -31.03 -11.41
N ASN A 581 2.96 -31.00 -10.11
CA ASN A 581 3.07 -32.19 -9.26
C ASN A 581 1.74 -32.94 -9.07
N LEU A 582 0.59 -32.27 -9.16
CA LEU A 582 -0.72 -32.90 -8.94
C LEU A 582 -1.43 -33.30 -10.24
N PHE A 583 -1.16 -32.60 -11.36
CA PHE A 583 -1.96 -32.73 -12.59
C PHE A 583 -1.16 -33.08 -13.85
N ASN A 584 0.18 -32.96 -13.84
CA ASN A 584 1.05 -33.28 -14.99
C ASN A 584 1.98 -34.48 -14.68
N LEU A 585 1.48 -35.47 -13.97
CA LEU A 585 2.26 -36.67 -13.64
C LEU A 585 2.46 -37.53 -14.89
N SER A 586 3.71 -37.90 -15.18
CA SER A 586 4.02 -39.01 -16.10
C SER A 586 3.79 -40.34 -15.38
N ASP A 587 3.57 -41.44 -16.12
CA ASP A 587 3.31 -42.78 -15.55
C ASP A 587 4.44 -43.30 -14.60
N ASN A 588 5.58 -42.59 -14.52
CA ASN A 588 6.74 -42.90 -13.68
C ASN A 588 7.01 -41.88 -12.55
N ALA A 589 6.04 -41.02 -12.21
CA ALA A 589 6.23 -39.99 -11.18
C ALA A 589 6.27 -40.58 -9.75
N ASP A 590 7.11 -40.00 -8.89
CA ASP A 590 7.30 -40.45 -7.51
C ASP A 590 5.99 -40.32 -6.69
N PRO A 591 5.44 -41.43 -6.16
CA PRO A 591 4.21 -41.42 -5.35
C PRO A 591 4.27 -40.48 -4.15
N THR A 592 5.47 -40.22 -3.62
CA THR A 592 5.71 -39.33 -2.47
C THR A 592 5.55 -37.86 -2.82
N LEU A 593 5.83 -37.48 -4.08
CA LEU A 593 5.68 -36.11 -4.57
C LEU A 593 4.20 -35.69 -4.59
N PHE A 594 3.31 -36.59 -5.02
CA PHE A 594 1.87 -36.34 -5.03
C PHE A 594 1.31 -36.17 -3.62
N SER A 595 1.70 -37.06 -2.68
CA SER A 595 1.21 -37.03 -1.30
C SER A 595 1.64 -35.76 -0.57
N GLU A 596 2.92 -35.38 -0.67
CA GLU A 596 3.45 -34.18 -0.01
C GLU A 596 2.88 -32.90 -0.63
N SER A 597 2.72 -32.86 -1.96
CA SER A 597 2.12 -31.73 -2.67
C SER A 597 0.66 -31.50 -2.25
N LEU A 598 -0.12 -32.58 -2.07
CA LEU A 598 -1.50 -32.47 -1.62
C LEU A 598 -1.60 -32.07 -0.14
N GLN A 599 -0.66 -32.49 0.71
CA GLN A 599 -0.64 -32.11 2.13
C GLN A 599 -0.31 -30.62 2.33
N CYS A 600 0.59 -30.05 1.52
CA CYS A 600 0.96 -28.63 1.64
C CYS A 600 0.05 -27.68 0.83
N SER A 601 -0.89 -28.21 0.03
CA SER A 601 -1.68 -27.42 -0.93
C SER A 601 -2.49 -26.31 -0.27
N GLU A 602 -3.16 -26.58 0.85
CA GLU A 602 -3.97 -25.60 1.59
C GLU A 602 -3.12 -24.40 2.04
N LYS A 603 -1.95 -24.67 2.61
CA LYS A 603 -1.00 -23.64 3.08
C LYS A 603 -0.46 -22.79 1.93
N LEU A 604 -0.10 -23.42 0.81
CA LEU A 604 0.38 -22.71 -0.38
C LEU A 604 -0.71 -21.84 -1.02
N ILE A 605 -1.93 -22.38 -1.14
CA ILE A 605 -3.09 -21.64 -1.67
C ILE A 605 -3.35 -20.39 -0.83
N LEU A 606 -3.43 -20.53 0.51
CA LEU A 606 -3.68 -19.40 1.42
C LEU A 606 -2.58 -18.34 1.42
N SER A 607 -1.33 -18.72 1.12
CA SER A 607 -0.19 -17.79 1.14
C SER A 607 0.11 -17.12 -0.19
N GLN A 608 -0.17 -17.77 -1.33
CA GLN A 608 0.26 -17.31 -2.65
C GLN A 608 -0.88 -16.88 -3.57
N LEU A 609 -2.04 -17.54 -3.51
CA LEU A 609 -3.08 -17.39 -4.54
C LEU A 609 -3.67 -15.97 -4.56
N SER A 610 -3.64 -15.22 -3.45
CA SER A 610 -4.13 -13.84 -3.39
C SER A 610 -3.37 -12.85 -4.28
N ASN A 611 -2.14 -13.21 -4.70
CA ASN A 611 -1.29 -12.37 -5.54
C ASN A 611 -1.33 -12.77 -7.04
N ASP A 612 -1.99 -13.88 -7.37
CA ASP A 612 -2.11 -14.39 -8.74
C ASP A 612 -3.41 -13.93 -9.42
N ASP A 613 -3.52 -14.13 -10.73
CA ASP A 613 -4.69 -13.74 -11.52
C ASP A 613 -5.94 -14.58 -11.14
N PRO A 614 -7.14 -13.98 -11.03
CA PRO A 614 -8.35 -14.71 -10.67
C PRO A 614 -8.72 -15.86 -11.62
N SER A 615 -8.28 -15.83 -12.89
CA SER A 615 -8.50 -16.95 -13.81
C SER A 615 -7.69 -18.20 -13.43
N PHE A 616 -6.53 -18.03 -12.79
CA PHE A 616 -5.70 -19.12 -12.30
C PHE A 616 -6.36 -19.81 -11.10
N ALA A 617 -7.02 -19.06 -10.21
CA ALA A 617 -7.81 -19.64 -9.13
C ALA A 617 -8.95 -20.52 -9.66
N LEU A 618 -9.63 -20.08 -10.72
CA LEU A 618 -10.68 -20.88 -11.38
C LEU A 618 -10.12 -22.14 -12.04
N GLU A 619 -8.95 -22.04 -12.69
CA GLU A 619 -8.25 -23.20 -13.25
C GLU A 619 -7.88 -24.22 -12.17
N LEU A 620 -7.28 -23.76 -11.06
CA LEU A 620 -6.96 -24.64 -9.93
C LEU A 620 -8.22 -25.27 -9.34
N LEU A 621 -9.30 -24.52 -9.16
CA LEU A 621 -10.57 -25.07 -8.64
C LEU A 621 -11.14 -26.16 -9.57
N LYS A 622 -11.11 -25.93 -10.89
CA LYS A 622 -11.51 -26.91 -11.91
C LYS A 622 -10.68 -28.20 -11.86
N MET A 623 -9.39 -28.07 -11.58
CA MET A 623 -8.47 -29.21 -11.48
C MET A 623 -8.65 -29.95 -10.16
N PHE A 624 -8.64 -29.24 -9.02
CA PHE A 624 -8.84 -29.83 -7.70
C PHE A 624 -10.22 -30.50 -7.56
N SER A 625 -11.28 -29.95 -8.15
CA SER A 625 -12.62 -30.56 -8.09
C SER A 625 -12.65 -31.94 -8.76
N LYS A 626 -11.88 -32.12 -9.84
CA LYS A 626 -11.77 -33.37 -10.61
C LYS A 626 -10.61 -34.27 -10.18
N LEU A 627 -9.82 -33.84 -9.18
CA LEU A 627 -8.67 -34.60 -8.70
C LEU A 627 -9.12 -35.96 -8.16
N THR A 628 -8.54 -37.02 -8.69
CA THR A 628 -8.69 -38.41 -8.22
C THR A 628 -7.42 -38.85 -7.49
N GLU A 629 -7.54 -39.79 -6.58
CA GLU A 629 -6.40 -40.32 -5.83
C GLU A 629 -5.55 -41.22 -6.74
N ILE A 630 -4.39 -40.72 -7.16
CA ILE A 630 -3.43 -41.45 -8.02
C ILE A 630 -2.45 -42.27 -7.17
N SER A 631 -2.00 -41.72 -6.03
CA SER A 631 -1.26 -42.44 -5.00
C SER A 631 -1.98 -42.32 -3.66
N TYR A 632 -1.77 -43.31 -2.78
CA TYR A 632 -2.42 -43.34 -1.46
C TYR A 632 -2.00 -42.12 -0.63
N VAL A 633 -2.97 -41.34 -0.15
CA VAL A 633 -2.75 -40.21 0.76
C VAL A 633 -3.73 -40.28 1.93
N ASP A 634 -3.20 -40.25 3.15
CA ASP A 634 -4.04 -40.17 4.35
C ASP A 634 -4.94 -38.93 4.30
N ASN A 635 -6.25 -39.14 4.45
CA ASN A 635 -7.27 -38.09 4.40
C ASN A 635 -7.37 -37.33 3.06
N PHE A 636 -7.08 -37.99 1.92
CA PHE A 636 -7.19 -37.41 0.57
C PHE A 636 -8.42 -36.51 0.36
N ASP A 637 -9.62 -37.05 0.61
CA ASP A 637 -10.88 -36.31 0.41
C ASP A 637 -10.97 -35.05 1.28
N THR A 638 -10.39 -35.09 2.48
CA THR A 638 -10.38 -33.94 3.40
C THR A 638 -9.40 -32.87 2.93
N LEU A 639 -8.21 -33.25 2.44
CA LEU A 639 -7.23 -32.33 1.89
C LEU A 639 -7.74 -31.67 0.60
N LYS A 640 -8.32 -32.45 -0.31
CA LYS A 640 -9.00 -31.96 -1.51
C LYS A 640 -10.12 -30.98 -1.15
N PHE A 641 -10.94 -31.31 -0.16
CA PHE A 641 -12.00 -30.44 0.33
C PHE A 641 -11.46 -29.11 0.88
N ARG A 642 -10.46 -29.14 1.76
CA ARG A 642 -9.83 -27.94 2.33
C ARG A 642 -9.18 -27.06 1.28
N ALA A 643 -8.48 -27.65 0.30
CA ALA A 643 -7.92 -26.91 -0.82
C ALA A 643 -8.99 -26.16 -1.62
N CYS A 644 -10.11 -26.82 -1.96
CA CYS A 644 -11.22 -26.18 -2.68
C CYS A 644 -11.87 -25.05 -1.86
N VAL A 645 -12.04 -25.25 -0.54
CA VAL A 645 -12.56 -24.21 0.37
C VAL A 645 -11.61 -23.03 0.44
N ALA A 646 -10.29 -23.26 0.52
CA ALA A 646 -9.27 -22.21 0.55
C ALA A 646 -9.26 -21.38 -0.75
N ILE A 647 -9.34 -22.03 -1.92
CA ILE A 647 -9.43 -21.33 -3.22
C ILE A 647 -10.69 -20.45 -3.26
N THR A 648 -11.84 -21.04 -2.88
CA THR A 648 -13.14 -20.35 -2.89
C THR A 648 -13.15 -19.19 -1.88
N LYS A 649 -12.42 -19.28 -0.77
CA LYS A 649 -12.31 -18.21 0.23
C LYS A 649 -11.53 -17.00 -0.27
N ILE A 650 -10.49 -17.22 -1.07
CA ILE A 650 -9.63 -16.14 -1.61
C ILE A 650 -10.34 -15.41 -2.76
N HIS A 651 -10.98 -16.16 -3.67
CA HIS A 651 -11.75 -15.60 -4.80
C HIS A 651 -13.23 -16.05 -4.77
N PRO A 652 -14.04 -15.57 -3.80
CA PRO A 652 -15.38 -16.08 -3.52
C PRO A 652 -16.41 -15.84 -4.63
N LYS A 653 -16.36 -14.72 -5.34
CA LYS A 653 -17.37 -14.40 -6.37
C LYS A 653 -17.30 -15.37 -7.55
N LEU A 654 -16.14 -15.43 -8.21
CA LEU A 654 -15.91 -16.27 -9.39
C LEU A 654 -16.00 -17.77 -9.05
N SER A 655 -15.47 -18.17 -7.89
CA SER A 655 -15.47 -19.58 -7.48
C SER A 655 -16.88 -20.07 -7.13
N ALA A 656 -17.68 -19.24 -6.45
CA ALA A 656 -19.06 -19.60 -6.12
C ALA A 656 -19.94 -19.71 -7.37
N GLU A 657 -19.84 -18.76 -8.30
CA GLU A 657 -20.56 -18.81 -9.58
C GLU A 657 -20.22 -20.09 -10.35
N TYR A 658 -18.93 -20.41 -10.48
CA TYR A 658 -18.47 -21.65 -11.14
C TYR A 658 -19.03 -22.91 -10.47
N LEU A 659 -18.94 -23.03 -9.14
CA LEU A 659 -19.45 -24.21 -8.44
C LEU A 659 -20.98 -24.36 -8.59
N CYS A 660 -21.72 -23.24 -8.63
CA CYS A 660 -23.16 -23.26 -8.90
C CYS A 660 -23.47 -23.67 -10.35
N GLU A 661 -22.69 -23.17 -11.30
CA GLU A 661 -22.74 -23.58 -12.72
C GLU A 661 -22.54 -25.08 -12.88
N GLU A 662 -21.50 -25.64 -12.26
CA GLU A 662 -21.19 -27.07 -12.35
C GLU A 662 -22.22 -27.92 -11.61
N PHE A 663 -22.77 -27.43 -10.50
CA PHE A 663 -23.87 -28.10 -9.81
C PHE A 663 -25.10 -28.26 -10.71
N HIS A 664 -25.47 -27.19 -11.42
CA HIS A 664 -26.60 -27.15 -12.36
C HIS A 664 -26.28 -27.69 -13.75
N ALA A 665 -25.07 -28.21 -13.97
CA ALA A 665 -24.69 -28.77 -15.26
C ALA A 665 -25.61 -29.93 -15.68
N PRO A 666 -25.79 -30.16 -17.00
CA PRO A 666 -26.69 -31.18 -17.53
C PRO A 666 -26.55 -32.57 -16.90
N ILE A 667 -27.64 -33.34 -16.95
CA ILE A 667 -27.67 -34.73 -16.46
C ILE A 667 -26.56 -35.52 -17.17
N GLY A 668 -25.71 -36.20 -16.40
CA GLY A 668 -24.58 -36.97 -16.90
C GLY A 668 -23.21 -36.26 -16.85
N SER A 669 -23.17 -34.93 -16.62
CA SER A 669 -21.89 -34.20 -16.50
C SER A 669 -21.14 -34.49 -15.19
N HIS A 670 -21.86 -34.65 -14.09
CA HIS A 670 -21.33 -34.88 -12.74
C HIS A 670 -22.11 -35.97 -12.01
N SER A 671 -21.43 -36.70 -11.12
CA SER A 671 -22.09 -37.66 -10.23
C SER A 671 -22.86 -36.96 -9.11
N VAL A 672 -23.72 -37.70 -8.40
CA VAL A 672 -24.41 -37.18 -7.21
C VAL A 672 -23.40 -36.77 -6.13
N ASN A 673 -22.32 -37.53 -5.97
CA ASN A 673 -21.27 -37.24 -4.99
C ASN A 673 -20.49 -35.97 -5.34
N ASP A 674 -20.22 -35.71 -6.62
CA ASP A 674 -19.54 -34.48 -7.06
C ASP A 674 -20.42 -33.26 -6.80
N ARG A 675 -21.72 -33.36 -7.08
CA ARG A 675 -22.68 -32.28 -6.77
C ARG A 675 -22.79 -32.03 -5.27
N ILE A 676 -22.82 -33.08 -4.45
CA ILE A 676 -22.79 -32.95 -2.99
C ILE A 676 -21.46 -32.32 -2.53
N PHE A 677 -20.34 -32.65 -3.18
CA PHE A 677 -19.04 -32.04 -2.90
C PHE A 677 -19.05 -30.53 -3.17
N PHE A 678 -19.59 -30.08 -4.31
CA PHE A 678 -19.73 -28.64 -4.61
C PHE A 678 -20.57 -27.92 -3.55
N LEU A 679 -21.71 -28.52 -3.15
CA LEU A 679 -22.57 -27.98 -2.10
C LEU A 679 -21.87 -27.87 -0.74
N ARG A 680 -21.01 -28.84 -0.40
CA ARG A 680 -20.23 -28.81 0.84
C ARG A 680 -19.17 -27.72 0.83
N VAL A 681 -18.50 -27.50 -0.31
CA VAL A 681 -17.49 -26.43 -0.46
C VAL A 681 -18.15 -25.07 -0.30
N LEU A 682 -19.27 -24.83 -1.01
CA LEU A 682 -20.05 -23.59 -0.88
C LEU A 682 -20.49 -23.32 0.57
N ALA A 683 -21.00 -24.35 1.26
CA ALA A 683 -21.48 -24.24 2.63
C ALA A 683 -20.34 -23.91 3.63
N GLU A 684 -19.19 -24.58 3.54
CA GLU A 684 -18.09 -24.32 4.47
C GLU A 684 -17.42 -22.97 4.18
N THR A 685 -17.26 -22.59 2.91
CA THR A 685 -16.73 -21.26 2.58
C THR A 685 -17.65 -20.14 3.09
N ALA A 686 -18.97 -20.26 2.94
CA ALA A 686 -19.92 -19.29 3.50
C ALA A 686 -19.78 -19.19 5.03
N ARG A 687 -19.66 -20.33 5.72
CA ARG A 687 -19.43 -20.40 7.16
C ARG A 687 -18.13 -19.75 7.58
N GLU A 688 -17.04 -19.99 6.86
CA GLU A 688 -15.74 -19.39 7.18
C GLU A 688 -15.72 -17.88 6.96
N LEU A 689 -16.38 -17.38 5.91
CA LEU A 689 -16.50 -15.96 5.65
C LEU A 689 -17.40 -15.24 6.66
N SER A 690 -18.35 -15.96 7.26
CA SER A 690 -19.24 -15.43 8.30
C SER A 690 -18.68 -15.51 9.73
N LYS A 691 -17.59 -16.25 9.97
CA LYS A 691 -16.97 -16.37 11.32
C LYS A 691 -16.47 -15.01 11.81
N ILE A 692 -16.99 -14.59 12.96
CA ILE A 692 -16.48 -13.46 13.74
C ILE A 692 -15.23 -13.93 14.48
N ILE A 693 -14.07 -13.42 14.09
CA ILE A 693 -12.82 -13.65 14.82
C ILE A 693 -12.88 -12.78 16.08
N ALA A 694 -13.22 -13.38 17.23
CA ALA A 694 -12.88 -12.81 18.53
C ALA A 694 -11.36 -12.97 18.69
N ASN A 695 -10.61 -11.86 18.58
CA ASN A 695 -9.15 -11.88 18.62
C ASN A 695 -8.63 -12.48 19.94
N GLU A 696 -8.24 -13.76 19.91
CA GLU A 696 -6.96 -14.14 20.48
C GLU A 696 -5.87 -13.42 19.67
N LYS A 697 -4.89 -12.88 20.39
CA LYS A 697 -3.84 -11.96 19.92
C LYS A 697 -3.31 -12.30 18.52
N HIS A 698 -3.94 -11.74 17.51
CA HIS A 698 -3.43 -11.57 16.16
C HIS A 698 -3.58 -10.09 15.84
N GLU A 699 -2.46 -9.39 15.84
CA GLU A 699 -2.36 -8.08 15.20
C GLU A 699 -2.47 -8.29 13.69
N ASP A 700 -3.69 -8.16 13.16
CA ASP A 700 -3.88 -7.99 11.72
C ASP A 700 -4.70 -6.74 11.42
N LYS A 701 -3.94 -5.76 10.94
CA LYS A 701 -4.20 -4.86 9.83
C LYS A 701 -5.54 -5.08 9.12
N ILE A 702 -6.41 -4.09 9.26
CA ILE A 702 -7.54 -3.83 8.38
C ILE A 702 -7.00 -3.48 6.99
N ILE A 703 -7.21 -4.38 6.02
CA ILE A 703 -7.10 -4.11 4.59
C ILE A 703 -8.48 -3.66 4.12
N ASN A 704 -8.58 -2.38 3.77
CA ASN A 704 -9.63 -1.90 2.87
C ASN A 704 -9.23 -2.27 1.44
N ASN A 705 -10.09 -3.02 0.77
CA ASN A 705 -9.99 -3.27 -0.65
C ASN A 705 -10.33 -1.99 -1.43
N THR A 706 -9.30 -1.37 -1.98
CA THR A 706 -9.37 -0.74 -3.29
C THR A 706 -7.98 -0.78 -3.92
N ASP A 707 -7.88 -1.57 -4.98
CA ASP A 707 -6.96 -1.50 -6.11
C ASP A 707 -5.47 -1.17 -5.83
N GLN A 708 -4.63 -2.20 -5.90
CA GLN A 708 -3.25 -2.00 -6.35
C GLN A 708 -2.65 -3.28 -6.95
N CYS A 709 -2.57 -3.28 -8.28
CA CYS A 709 -1.69 -4.14 -9.05
C CYS A 709 -0.26 -3.56 -9.00
N ASN A 710 0.72 -4.43 -8.75
CA ASN A 710 2.16 -4.28 -8.97
C ASN A 710 2.93 -3.16 -8.24
N ARG A 711 3.35 -3.45 -7.01
CA ARG A 711 4.68 -3.05 -6.50
C ARG A 711 5.32 -4.24 -5.79
N ARG A 712 6.47 -4.70 -6.30
CA ARG A 712 7.33 -5.71 -5.68
C ARG A 712 7.60 -5.32 -4.23
N LEU A 713 7.07 -6.10 -3.29
CA LEU A 713 7.39 -5.98 -1.87
C LEU A 713 8.77 -6.58 -1.65
N VAL A 714 9.75 -5.72 -1.38
CA VAL A 714 10.91 -6.08 -0.57
C VAL A 714 10.37 -6.56 0.78
N SER A 715 10.82 -7.75 1.19
CA SER A 715 10.48 -8.47 2.41
C SER A 715 10.45 -7.55 3.63
N LYS A 716 9.39 -7.68 4.45
CA LYS A 716 9.36 -7.08 5.79
C LYS A 716 10.48 -7.71 6.63
N PRO A 717 11.34 -6.93 7.31
CA PRO A 717 12.33 -7.50 8.22
C PRO A 717 11.64 -8.05 9.46
N ILE A 718 11.88 -9.31 9.76
CA ILE A 718 11.56 -9.94 11.04
C ILE A 718 12.42 -9.23 12.09
N SER A 719 11.78 -8.63 13.09
CA SER A 719 12.47 -7.98 14.21
C SER A 719 13.10 -9.07 15.09
N LEU A 720 14.42 -9.02 15.29
CA LEU A 720 15.19 -10.01 16.05
C LEU A 720 15.12 -9.84 17.58
N LEU A 721 14.23 -9.00 18.10
CA LEU A 721 14.01 -8.86 19.53
C LEU A 721 12.83 -9.74 19.98
N LEU A 722 13.14 -10.96 20.41
CA LEU A 722 12.25 -11.76 21.25
C LEU A 722 12.17 -11.11 22.64
N ASN A 723 10.99 -10.56 22.95
CA ASN A 723 10.44 -10.16 24.25
C ASN A 723 11.39 -10.21 25.46
N SER A 724 11.93 -9.05 25.84
CA SER A 724 12.22 -8.73 27.24
C SER A 724 11.45 -7.46 27.61
N GLU A 725 10.81 -7.46 28.78
CA GLU A 725 9.76 -6.55 29.26
C GLU A 725 10.17 -5.07 29.41
N ILE A 726 11.29 -4.67 28.83
CA ILE A 726 11.81 -3.30 28.84
C ILE A 726 11.23 -2.47 27.68
N GLY A 727 10.77 -3.11 26.59
CA GLY A 727 10.21 -2.43 25.41
C GLY A 727 8.85 -1.75 25.62
N LYS A 728 8.03 -2.21 26.58
CA LYS A 728 6.71 -1.62 26.85
C LYS A 728 6.75 -0.34 27.67
N LYS A 729 7.93 0.05 28.18
CA LYS A 729 8.10 1.25 29.01
C LYS A 729 8.57 2.49 28.25
N ILE A 730 8.88 2.36 26.95
CA ILE A 730 9.42 3.46 26.14
C ILE A 730 8.39 4.04 25.15
N GLU A 731 7.29 3.33 24.89
CA GLU A 731 6.26 3.76 23.93
C GLU A 731 5.20 4.71 24.51
N THR A 732 5.37 5.15 25.77
CA THR A 732 4.49 6.15 26.41
C THR A 732 5.20 7.47 26.71
N LEU A 733 6.24 7.82 25.95
CA LEU A 733 7.01 9.07 26.12
C LEU A 733 6.57 10.20 25.17
N TYR A 734 5.29 10.25 24.80
CA TYR A 734 4.66 11.46 24.26
C TYR A 734 3.22 11.56 24.76
N ASP A 735 3.06 12.16 25.94
CA ASP A 735 2.08 13.21 26.23
C ASP A 735 2.35 13.73 27.66
N ASP A 736 2.78 14.98 27.74
CA ASP A 736 2.95 15.72 28.99
C ASP A 736 1.60 15.89 29.70
N ASP A 737 1.51 15.50 30.98
CA ASP A 737 0.95 16.33 32.06
C ASP A 737 0.94 15.60 33.43
N PHE A 738 1.80 16.11 34.33
CA PHE A 738 1.76 16.14 35.80
C PHE A 738 1.41 14.89 36.64
N GLU A 739 2.42 14.45 37.41
CA GLU A 739 2.30 13.57 38.57
C GLU A 739 1.50 14.21 39.72
N ILE A 740 0.47 13.51 40.22
CA ILE A 740 0.01 13.63 41.62
C ILE A 740 0.25 12.28 42.30
N SER A 741 1.23 12.27 43.20
CA SER A 741 1.52 11.15 44.09
C SER A 741 0.30 10.77 44.92
N SER A 742 -0.10 9.51 44.94
CA SER A 742 -1.16 9.02 45.83
C SER A 742 -0.71 7.76 46.59
N HIS A 743 -0.05 7.99 47.72
CA HIS A 743 -0.20 7.10 48.86
C HIS A 743 -1.42 7.58 49.67
N LEU A 744 -2.62 7.08 49.37
CA LEU A 744 -3.80 7.29 50.22
C LEU A 744 -4.70 6.04 50.22
N ASP A 745 -5.10 5.65 51.43
CA ASP A 745 -5.76 4.38 51.78
C ASP A 745 -7.15 4.16 51.15
N ASN A 746 -7.47 2.87 50.93
CA ASN A 746 -8.69 2.33 50.31
C ASN A 746 -10.04 2.85 50.84
N GLN A 747 -10.06 3.52 51.99
CA GLN A 747 -11.30 3.99 52.62
C GLN A 747 -11.75 5.38 52.14
N SER A 748 -10.86 6.16 51.53
CA SER A 748 -11.18 7.49 50.96
C SER A 748 -11.68 7.43 49.51
N LEU A 749 -11.30 6.39 48.74
CA LEU A 749 -11.77 6.15 47.37
C LEU A 749 -13.28 5.90 47.29
N ILE A 750 -13.84 5.14 48.24
CA ILE A 750 -15.28 4.81 48.27
C ILE A 750 -16.13 6.08 48.44
N ARG A 751 -15.68 7.04 49.26
CA ARG A 751 -16.42 8.31 49.46
C ARG A 751 -16.39 9.23 48.25
N VAL A 752 -15.35 9.18 47.42
CA VAL A 752 -15.25 9.98 46.19
C VAL A 752 -16.16 9.41 45.09
N GLU A 753 -16.28 8.08 45.00
CA GLU A 753 -17.20 7.39 44.09
C GLU A 753 -18.67 7.73 44.40
N GLU A 754 -19.06 7.69 45.67
CA GLU A 754 -20.41 8.04 46.12
C GLU A 754 -20.73 9.52 45.87
N SER A 755 -19.77 10.42 46.12
CA SER A 755 -19.93 11.85 45.88
C SER A 755 -20.12 12.17 44.38
N ARG A 756 -19.39 11.47 43.50
CA ARG A 756 -19.52 11.63 42.04
C ARG A 756 -20.88 11.14 41.53
N ASN A 757 -21.39 10.04 42.08
CA ASN A 757 -22.71 9.49 41.70
C ASN A 757 -23.87 10.39 42.14
N ILE A 758 -23.76 11.06 43.29
CA ILE A 758 -24.78 12.01 43.75
C ILE A 758 -24.78 13.28 42.89
N ILE A 759 -23.60 13.74 42.45
CA ILE A 759 -23.46 14.91 41.59
C ILE A 759 -23.96 14.62 40.17
N SER A 760 -23.66 13.45 39.60
CA SER A 760 -24.12 13.07 38.25
C SER A 760 -25.65 12.90 38.18
N GLN A 761 -26.27 12.34 39.22
CA GLN A 761 -27.74 12.25 39.31
C GLN A 761 -28.42 13.63 39.40
N ARG A 762 -27.83 14.60 40.10
CA ARG A 762 -28.38 15.97 40.14
C ARG A 762 -28.30 16.68 38.80
N ILE A 763 -27.23 16.47 38.05
CA ILE A 763 -27.02 17.10 36.73
C ILE A 763 -28.02 16.55 35.70
N GLN A 764 -28.27 15.24 35.72
CA GLN A 764 -29.25 14.59 34.83
C GLN A 764 -30.71 15.04 35.10
N LEU A 765 -31.08 15.32 36.34
CA LEU A 765 -32.44 15.75 36.68
C LEU A 765 -32.74 17.21 36.33
N GLN A 766 -31.71 18.05 36.12
CA GLN A 766 -31.88 19.49 35.89
C GLN A 766 -31.65 19.96 34.45
N THR A 767 -31.32 19.08 33.50
CA THR A 767 -31.01 19.51 32.11
C THR A 767 -31.92 18.82 31.09
N LYS A 768 -32.87 19.57 30.53
CA LYS A 768 -33.64 19.19 29.33
C LYS A 768 -32.86 19.60 28.09
N ILE A 769 -32.55 18.66 27.20
CA ILE A 769 -31.83 18.91 25.94
C ILE A 769 -32.77 18.63 24.75
N PHE A 770 -32.95 19.63 23.89
CA PHE A 770 -33.61 19.53 22.58
C PHE A 770 -32.59 19.11 21.51
N ALA A 771 -33.01 18.22 20.60
CA ALA A 771 -32.19 17.65 19.55
C ALA A 771 -32.02 18.61 18.34
N HIS A 772 -30.83 18.63 17.74
CA HIS A 772 -30.63 18.40 16.31
C HIS A 772 -29.17 18.01 15.98
N SER A 773 -29.03 17.33 14.86
CA SER A 773 -28.02 16.37 14.41
C SER A 773 -26.75 16.96 13.78
N SER A 774 -25.58 16.49 14.19
CA SER A 774 -24.55 15.82 13.35
C SER A 774 -23.24 15.66 14.12
N GLU A 775 -22.62 14.48 13.98
CA GLU A 775 -21.25 14.11 14.40
C GLU A 775 -20.99 13.87 15.89
N PHE A 776 -20.85 12.59 16.27
CA PHE A 776 -20.19 12.17 17.51
C PHE A 776 -19.36 10.91 17.28
N ASN A 777 -18.05 11.10 17.13
CA ASN A 777 -17.04 10.29 17.83
C ASN A 777 -16.69 11.14 19.07
N SER A 778 -16.57 10.67 20.31
CA SER A 778 -16.07 9.37 20.79
C SER A 778 -16.30 9.26 22.31
N ARG A 779 -16.04 8.04 22.82
CA ARG A 779 -15.85 7.63 24.24
C ARG A 779 -17.07 7.04 24.96
N GLY A 780 -17.54 5.92 24.40
CA GLY A 780 -18.03 4.76 25.16
C GLY A 780 -17.23 3.54 24.69
N LYS A 781 -16.90 2.61 25.60
CA LYS A 781 -16.18 1.35 25.35
C LYS A 781 -16.52 0.76 23.97
N THR A 782 -15.57 0.77 23.05
CA THR A 782 -15.73 0.17 21.72
C THR A 782 -15.72 -1.34 21.84
N THR A 783 -16.90 -1.94 21.93
CA THR A 783 -17.11 -3.32 21.47
C THR A 783 -16.70 -3.35 19.99
N THR A 784 -15.73 -4.19 19.64
CA THR A 784 -15.24 -4.33 18.27
C THR A 784 -16.40 -4.72 17.35
N ILE A 785 -16.77 -3.84 16.41
CA ILE A 785 -17.72 -4.17 15.34
C ILE A 785 -16.96 -5.03 14.34
N SER A 786 -17.07 -6.35 14.47
CA SER A 786 -16.57 -7.29 13.46
C SER A 786 -17.57 -7.36 12.30
N LEU A 787 -17.13 -6.99 11.10
CA LEU A 787 -17.95 -7.06 9.89
C LEU A 787 -18.00 -8.50 9.37
N ASN A 788 -19.21 -8.98 9.06
CA ASN A 788 -19.43 -10.25 8.38
C ASN A 788 -18.88 -10.14 6.94
N LYS A 789 -17.74 -10.79 6.65
CA LYS A 789 -17.09 -10.73 5.32
C LYS A 789 -17.93 -11.39 4.22
N PHE A 790 -18.93 -12.19 4.59
CA PHE A 790 -19.88 -12.78 3.66
C PHE A 790 -20.86 -11.77 3.05
N ASN A 791 -21.05 -10.59 3.67
CA ASN A 791 -22.01 -9.58 3.22
C ASN A 791 -21.86 -9.18 1.74
N ASP A 792 -20.62 -9.00 1.28
CA ASP A 792 -20.33 -8.49 -0.06
C ASP A 792 -20.40 -9.56 -1.15
N VAL A 793 -20.51 -10.84 -0.74
CA VAL A 793 -20.45 -11.99 -1.65
C VAL A 793 -21.68 -12.89 -1.57
N ALA A 794 -22.56 -12.70 -0.57
CA ALA A 794 -23.71 -13.56 -0.31
C ALA A 794 -24.62 -13.81 -1.54
N SER A 795 -24.82 -12.78 -2.38
CA SER A 795 -25.63 -12.90 -3.60
C SER A 795 -25.06 -13.90 -4.62
N TYR A 796 -23.73 -13.99 -4.71
CA TYR A 796 -23.02 -14.86 -5.66
C TYR A 796 -23.06 -16.34 -5.22
N PHE A 797 -23.25 -16.60 -3.94
CA PHE A 797 -23.48 -17.96 -3.42
C PHE A 797 -24.95 -18.36 -3.53
N PHE A 798 -25.87 -17.43 -3.25
CA PHE A 798 -27.27 -17.76 -3.07
C PHE A 798 -28.05 -17.86 -4.37
N TYR A 799 -28.08 -16.80 -5.20
CA TYR A 799 -28.96 -16.76 -6.38
C TYR A 799 -28.53 -17.71 -7.49
N PRO A 800 -27.23 -17.83 -7.84
CA PRO A 800 -26.77 -18.84 -8.78
C PRO A 800 -27.10 -20.26 -8.34
N LEU A 801 -27.02 -20.55 -7.03
CA LEU A 801 -27.38 -21.85 -6.48
C LEU A 801 -28.89 -22.10 -6.55
N LEU A 802 -29.71 -21.11 -6.19
CA LEU A 802 -31.16 -21.27 -6.15
C LEU A 802 -31.78 -21.39 -7.55
N TYR A 803 -31.35 -20.56 -8.51
CA TYR A 803 -32.01 -20.46 -9.82
C TYR A 803 -31.24 -21.05 -11.01
N GLY A 804 -29.93 -21.29 -10.85
CA GLY A 804 -29.04 -21.59 -11.97
C GLY A 804 -28.69 -20.33 -12.79
N ILE A 805 -27.58 -20.38 -13.54
CA ILE A 805 -26.98 -19.20 -14.21
C ILE A 805 -27.58 -18.93 -15.61
N GLN A 806 -28.35 -19.86 -16.21
CA GLN A 806 -28.83 -19.74 -17.59
C GLN A 806 -30.34 -19.93 -17.83
N THR A 807 -31.15 -20.08 -16.79
CA THR A 807 -32.61 -20.31 -16.93
C THR A 807 -33.37 -19.00 -16.98
N SER A 808 -33.24 -18.30 -18.10
CA SER A 808 -34.15 -17.21 -18.48
C SER A 808 -35.55 -17.77 -18.70
N GLY A 809 -36.42 -17.68 -17.67
CA GLY A 809 -37.86 -17.61 -17.86
C GLY A 809 -38.67 -18.90 -17.85
N GLU A 810 -38.14 -20.06 -17.45
CA GLU A 810 -38.97 -21.27 -17.24
C GLU A 810 -39.17 -21.58 -15.75
N ASN A 811 -40.39 -21.32 -15.27
CA ASN A 811 -41.04 -21.76 -14.02
C ASN A 811 -40.13 -22.21 -12.85
N VAL A 812 -40.02 -21.30 -11.88
CA VAL A 812 -39.03 -21.18 -10.79
C VAL A 812 -39.00 -22.32 -9.74
N PHE A 813 -39.91 -23.30 -9.76
CA PHE A 813 -39.98 -24.33 -8.71
C PHE A 813 -40.29 -25.76 -9.18
N HIS A 814 -39.95 -26.12 -10.42
CA HIS A 814 -39.90 -27.54 -10.76
C HIS A 814 -38.57 -28.10 -10.27
N SER A 815 -38.59 -28.96 -9.24
CA SER A 815 -37.44 -29.79 -8.85
C SER A 815 -36.81 -30.34 -10.12
N PRO A 816 -35.63 -29.86 -10.52
CA PRO A 816 -35.02 -30.34 -11.75
C PRO A 816 -34.91 -31.87 -11.70
N LYS A 817 -35.19 -32.56 -12.80
CA LYS A 817 -35.15 -34.04 -12.87
C LYS A 817 -33.83 -34.66 -12.36
N HIS A 818 -32.76 -33.87 -12.27
CA HIS A 818 -31.48 -34.29 -11.71
C HIS A 818 -31.44 -34.41 -10.17
N PHE A 819 -32.45 -33.92 -9.45
CA PHE A 819 -32.59 -34.10 -8.00
C PHE A 819 -33.26 -35.43 -7.60
N GLU A 820 -33.81 -36.16 -8.58
CA GLU A 820 -34.40 -37.49 -8.36
C GLU A 820 -33.30 -38.54 -8.23
N ASP A 821 -32.62 -38.57 -7.08
CA ASP A 821 -31.72 -39.66 -6.68
C ASP A 821 -32.42 -40.64 -5.73
N HIS A 822 -31.83 -41.83 -5.57
CA HIS A 822 -32.37 -42.86 -4.67
C HIS A 822 -32.31 -42.33 -3.23
N GLY A 823 -33.43 -41.79 -2.73
CA GLY A 823 -33.56 -41.25 -1.38
C GLY A 823 -33.58 -39.72 -1.26
N ASN A 824 -33.59 -38.96 -2.37
CA ASN A 824 -33.57 -37.48 -2.35
C ASN A 824 -32.38 -36.88 -1.56
N LEU A 825 -31.22 -37.55 -1.59
CA LEU A 825 -30.02 -37.15 -0.85
C LEU A 825 -29.46 -35.83 -1.39
N LEU A 826 -29.41 -35.67 -2.71
CA LEU A 826 -28.96 -34.45 -3.35
C LEU A 826 -29.85 -33.26 -2.97
N LEU A 827 -31.17 -33.45 -3.04
CA LEU A 827 -32.14 -32.42 -2.67
C LEU A 827 -32.03 -32.04 -1.18
N MET A 828 -31.86 -33.03 -0.29
CA MET A 828 -31.66 -32.76 1.12
C MET A 828 -30.38 -31.95 1.38
N ASN A 829 -29.26 -32.30 0.72
CA ASN A 829 -28.02 -31.54 0.86
C ASN A 829 -28.13 -30.13 0.28
N PHE A 830 -28.86 -29.95 -0.81
CA PHE A 830 -29.15 -28.65 -1.40
C PHE A 830 -29.90 -27.73 -0.42
N ILE A 831 -30.99 -28.24 0.18
CA ILE A 831 -31.78 -27.49 1.18
C ILE A 831 -30.93 -27.14 2.41
N LYS A 832 -30.09 -28.08 2.87
CA LYS A 832 -29.17 -27.84 3.99
C LYS A 832 -28.13 -26.78 3.65
N THR A 833 -27.57 -26.79 2.45
CA THR A 833 -26.62 -25.77 2.00
C THR A 833 -27.28 -24.39 1.90
N LEU A 834 -28.50 -24.28 1.38
CA LEU A 834 -29.26 -23.01 1.40
C LEU A 834 -29.48 -22.51 2.82
N SER A 835 -29.78 -23.41 3.76
CA SER A 835 -29.96 -23.07 5.18
C SER A 835 -28.65 -22.55 5.80
N ILE A 836 -27.51 -23.17 5.49
CA ILE A 836 -26.19 -22.72 5.97
C ILE A 836 -25.83 -21.36 5.38
N ILE A 837 -26.04 -21.16 4.08
CA ILE A 837 -25.82 -19.86 3.41
C ILE A 837 -26.69 -18.77 4.02
N MET A 838 -27.96 -19.08 4.34
CA MET A 838 -28.85 -18.16 5.02
C MET A 838 -28.30 -17.79 6.41
N ILE A 839 -27.92 -18.77 7.24
CA ILE A 839 -27.33 -18.53 8.56
C ILE A 839 -26.05 -17.69 8.46
N SER A 840 -25.20 -17.99 7.48
CA SER A 840 -23.98 -17.21 7.21
C SER A 840 -24.25 -15.77 6.78
N ALA A 841 -25.46 -15.46 6.29
CA ALA A 841 -25.90 -14.12 5.92
C ALA A 841 -26.44 -13.29 7.11
N GLU A 842 -26.17 -13.71 8.36
CA GLU A 842 -26.56 -12.94 9.54
C GLU A 842 -26.01 -11.51 9.48
N ASN A 843 -26.90 -10.53 9.68
CA ASN A 843 -26.65 -9.09 9.57
C ASN A 843 -26.19 -8.61 8.18
N CYS A 844 -26.34 -9.42 7.12
CA CYS A 844 -26.10 -8.97 5.75
C CYS A 844 -27.26 -8.14 5.19
N ILE A 845 -26.94 -7.15 4.35
CA ILE A 845 -27.93 -6.23 3.76
C ILE A 845 -28.93 -6.98 2.87
N ILE A 846 -28.48 -8.04 2.20
CA ILE A 846 -29.29 -8.82 1.25
C ILE A 846 -30.10 -9.95 1.91
N ALA A 847 -29.88 -10.23 3.21
CA ALA A 847 -30.51 -11.35 3.91
C ALA A 847 -32.06 -11.33 3.85
N PRO A 848 -32.76 -10.18 3.99
CA PRO A 848 -34.22 -10.16 3.87
C PRO A 848 -34.72 -10.57 2.48
N LYS A 849 -34.00 -10.23 1.41
CA LYS A 849 -34.37 -10.64 0.04
C LYS A 849 -34.17 -12.15 -0.14
N MET A 850 -33.05 -12.69 0.32
CA MET A 850 -32.78 -14.13 0.30
C MET A 850 -33.83 -14.91 1.10
N ALA A 851 -34.22 -14.38 2.26
CA ALA A 851 -35.25 -14.97 3.11
C ALA A 851 -36.59 -15.14 2.38
N ARG A 852 -37.04 -14.13 1.63
CA ARG A 852 -38.28 -14.23 0.84
C ARG A 852 -38.21 -15.39 -0.14
N GLU A 853 -37.14 -15.47 -0.92
CA GLU A 853 -36.97 -16.53 -1.94
C GLU A 853 -36.90 -17.94 -1.31
N ILE A 854 -36.25 -18.06 -0.14
CA ILE A 854 -36.24 -19.32 0.63
C ILE A 854 -37.65 -19.70 1.10
N LEU A 855 -38.44 -18.75 1.59
CA LEU A 855 -39.79 -19.03 2.08
C LEU A 855 -40.75 -19.43 0.94
N GLU A 856 -40.63 -18.80 -0.24
CA GLU A 856 -41.38 -19.20 -1.44
C GLU A 856 -40.98 -20.62 -1.91
N PHE A 857 -39.68 -20.92 -1.91
CA PHE A 857 -39.18 -22.26 -2.16
C PHE A 857 -39.73 -23.28 -1.16
N ALA A 858 -39.66 -22.96 0.13
CA ALA A 858 -40.19 -23.79 1.20
C ALA A 858 -41.70 -24.04 1.06
N TRP A 859 -42.46 -23.00 0.70
CA TRP A 859 -43.88 -23.10 0.42
C TRP A 859 -44.16 -24.10 -0.69
N THR A 860 -43.39 -24.08 -1.77
CA THR A 860 -43.58 -24.99 -2.91
C THR A 860 -43.24 -26.45 -2.57
N MET A 861 -42.22 -26.69 -1.74
CA MET A 861 -41.71 -28.03 -1.41
C MET A 861 -42.36 -28.67 -0.18
N ARG A 862 -43.31 -27.99 0.47
CA ARG A 862 -43.85 -28.35 1.78
C ARG A 862 -44.50 -29.75 1.86
N PHE A 863 -45.11 -30.23 0.78
CA PHE A 863 -45.81 -31.53 0.76
C PHE A 863 -45.01 -32.68 0.11
N HIS A 864 -43.68 -32.60 0.17
CA HIS A 864 -42.82 -33.64 -0.42
C HIS A 864 -43.06 -35.03 0.21
N GLU A 865 -43.02 -36.11 -0.58
CA GLU A 865 -43.33 -37.48 -0.11
C GLU A 865 -42.36 -37.98 0.98
N GLN A 866 -41.08 -37.67 0.81
CA GLN A 866 -40.02 -38.04 1.77
C GLN A 866 -40.04 -37.14 3.01
N ALA A 867 -40.13 -37.74 4.19
CA ALA A 867 -40.17 -37.01 5.46
C ALA A 867 -38.88 -36.26 5.78
N MET A 868 -37.71 -36.80 5.41
CA MET A 868 -36.43 -36.13 5.63
C MET A 868 -36.35 -34.81 4.84
N VAL A 869 -36.92 -34.76 3.64
CA VAL A 869 -37.01 -33.51 2.85
C VAL A 869 -37.92 -32.51 3.54
N ARG A 870 -39.11 -32.93 4.00
CA ARG A 870 -40.01 -32.07 4.77
C ARG A 870 -39.35 -31.54 6.04
N CYS A 871 -38.59 -32.37 6.75
CA CYS A 871 -37.82 -31.96 7.92
C CYS A 871 -36.76 -30.89 7.57
N SER A 872 -36.01 -31.08 6.48
CA SER A 872 -35.03 -30.08 6.02
C SER A 872 -35.68 -28.77 5.56
N ILE A 873 -36.88 -28.80 4.98
CA ILE A 873 -37.64 -27.58 4.68
C ILE A 873 -38.01 -26.82 5.97
N ILE A 874 -38.42 -27.54 7.03
CA ILE A 874 -38.72 -26.93 8.33
C ILE A 874 -37.45 -26.31 8.95
N GLU A 875 -36.31 -26.98 8.85
CA GLU A 875 -35.00 -26.44 9.28
C GLU A 875 -34.60 -25.19 8.46
N CYS A 876 -34.92 -25.17 7.17
CA CYS A 876 -34.66 -24.03 6.30
C CYS A 876 -35.50 -22.79 6.68
N ILE A 877 -36.77 -23.00 7.04
CA ILE A 877 -37.63 -21.94 7.61
C ILE A 877 -37.03 -21.43 8.93
N ALA A 878 -36.55 -22.34 9.81
CA ALA A 878 -35.89 -21.96 11.06
C ALA A 878 -34.65 -21.08 10.81
N ALA A 879 -33.83 -21.43 9.81
CA ALA A 879 -32.64 -20.65 9.42
C ALA A 879 -33.00 -19.21 9.03
N VAL A 880 -34.08 -18.99 8.28
CA VAL A 880 -34.57 -17.65 7.95
C VAL A 880 -34.94 -16.86 9.21
N ILE A 881 -35.69 -17.48 10.12
CA ILE A 881 -36.19 -16.83 11.34
C ILE A 881 -35.05 -16.44 12.28
N VAL A 882 -34.02 -17.28 12.41
CA VAL A 882 -32.85 -17.01 13.27
C VAL A 882 -31.99 -15.88 12.69
N THR A 883 -31.87 -15.80 11.36
CA THR A 883 -30.94 -14.88 10.69
C THR A 883 -31.53 -13.48 10.52
N VAL A 884 -32.81 -13.37 10.16
CA VAL A 884 -33.42 -12.07 9.84
C VAL A 884 -33.92 -11.39 11.11
N GLN A 885 -33.39 -10.21 11.40
CA GLN A 885 -33.86 -9.40 12.52
C GLN A 885 -35.36 -9.09 12.38
N LYS A 886 -36.09 -9.14 13.50
CA LYS A 886 -37.55 -8.90 13.56
C LYS A 886 -38.01 -7.64 12.83
N SER A 887 -37.22 -6.55 12.87
CA SER A 887 -37.54 -5.28 12.19
C SER A 887 -37.65 -5.39 10.66
N HIS A 888 -36.98 -6.38 10.07
CA HIS A 888 -36.97 -6.58 8.61
C HIS A 888 -38.02 -7.61 8.14
N ILE A 889 -38.68 -8.32 9.05
CA ILE A 889 -39.76 -9.26 8.74
C ILE A 889 -41.07 -8.47 8.58
N THR A 890 -41.29 -7.90 7.40
CA THR A 890 -42.48 -7.09 7.07
C THR A 890 -42.97 -7.40 5.65
N GLY A 891 -44.20 -6.99 5.33
CA GLY A 891 -44.80 -7.19 4.00
C GLY A 891 -44.88 -8.67 3.59
N GLU A 892 -44.49 -8.98 2.36
CA GLU A 892 -44.55 -10.32 1.75
C GLU A 892 -43.88 -11.42 2.58
N ILE A 893 -42.75 -11.13 3.23
CA ILE A 893 -42.02 -12.11 4.06
C ILE A 893 -42.87 -12.50 5.28
N PHE A 894 -43.54 -11.52 5.88
CA PHE A 894 -44.40 -11.76 7.04
C PHE A 894 -45.64 -12.57 6.65
N ASP A 895 -46.26 -12.24 5.52
CA ASP A 895 -47.43 -12.95 5.00
C ASP A 895 -47.10 -14.43 4.70
N LEU A 896 -46.00 -14.68 3.97
CA LEU A 896 -45.50 -16.05 3.70
C LEU A 896 -45.17 -16.82 4.99
N LEU A 897 -44.58 -16.14 5.98
CA LEU A 897 -44.26 -16.77 7.26
C LEU A 897 -45.53 -17.16 8.04
N LEU A 898 -46.61 -16.38 7.93
CA LEU A 898 -47.90 -16.73 8.54
C LEU A 898 -48.58 -17.91 7.85
N GLU A 899 -48.56 -17.94 6.52
CA GLU A 899 -49.07 -19.09 5.76
C GLU A 899 -48.30 -20.37 6.11
N LEU A 900 -46.96 -20.30 6.15
CA LEU A 900 -46.11 -21.40 6.58
C LEU A 900 -46.36 -21.79 8.04
N ARG A 901 -46.62 -20.83 8.94
CA ARG A 901 -46.98 -21.12 10.34
C ARG A 901 -48.26 -21.93 10.44
N ILE A 902 -49.30 -21.60 9.67
CA ILE A 902 -50.57 -22.35 9.64
C ILE A 902 -50.31 -23.79 9.20
N TRP A 903 -49.55 -23.97 8.11
CA TRP A 903 -49.15 -25.29 7.65
C TRP A 903 -48.36 -26.08 8.71
N LEU A 904 -47.40 -25.45 9.40
CA LEU A 904 -46.64 -26.08 10.48
C LEU A 904 -47.56 -26.53 11.64
N MET A 905 -48.59 -25.74 11.97
CA MET A 905 -49.57 -26.09 13.00
C MET A 905 -50.34 -27.35 12.60
N ASP A 906 -50.88 -27.39 11.39
CA ASP A 906 -51.62 -28.54 10.85
C ASP A 906 -50.76 -29.82 10.86
N MET A 907 -49.47 -29.70 10.48
CA MET A 907 -48.55 -30.84 10.50
C MET A 907 -48.16 -31.31 11.90
N SER A 908 -48.17 -30.42 12.89
CA SER A 908 -47.76 -30.72 14.26
C SER A 908 -48.81 -31.47 15.09
N GLU A 909 -50.05 -31.56 14.57
CA GLU A 909 -51.15 -32.27 15.21
C GLU A 909 -50.88 -33.78 15.36
N GLU A 910 -51.49 -34.39 16.37
CA GLU A 910 -51.48 -35.85 16.56
C GLU A 910 -52.61 -36.56 15.79
N SER A 911 -53.45 -35.78 15.10
CA SER A 911 -54.57 -36.26 14.30
C SER A 911 -54.11 -36.86 12.97
N SER A 912 -55.03 -37.44 12.19
CA SER A 912 -54.75 -37.93 10.83
C SER A 912 -54.36 -36.83 9.83
N ARG A 913 -54.45 -35.56 10.22
CA ARG A 913 -53.99 -34.40 9.43
C ARG A 913 -52.51 -34.06 9.67
N GLY A 914 -51.93 -34.54 10.77
CA GLY A 914 -50.54 -34.31 11.13
C GLY A 914 -49.55 -35.17 10.35
N ASP A 915 -48.27 -34.82 10.41
CA ASP A 915 -47.22 -35.56 9.74
C ASP A 915 -47.07 -36.98 10.33
N PRO A 916 -46.98 -38.03 9.50
CA PRO A 916 -46.78 -39.40 9.99
C PRO A 916 -45.48 -39.56 10.80
N HIS A 917 -44.46 -38.72 10.57
CA HIS A 917 -43.14 -38.87 11.15
C HIS A 917 -42.96 -37.96 12.38
N ALA A 918 -42.50 -38.55 13.49
CA ALA A 918 -42.32 -37.84 14.76
C ALA A 918 -41.28 -36.70 14.68
N GLN A 919 -40.23 -36.86 13.88
CA GLN A 919 -39.18 -35.84 13.71
C GLN A 919 -39.74 -34.56 13.08
N CYS A 920 -40.54 -34.68 12.01
CA CYS A 920 -41.20 -33.54 11.36
C CYS A 920 -42.15 -32.82 12.33
N LYS A 921 -42.93 -33.57 13.13
CA LYS A 921 -43.80 -33.00 14.16
C LYS A 921 -43.03 -32.23 15.22
N SER A 922 -41.90 -32.77 15.69
CA SER A 922 -41.05 -32.10 16.68
C SER A 922 -40.40 -30.84 16.10
N ALA A 923 -39.87 -30.91 14.89
CA ALA A 923 -39.26 -29.77 14.20
C ALA A 923 -40.30 -28.65 13.99
N ALA A 924 -41.51 -29.00 13.54
CA ALA A 924 -42.59 -28.04 13.33
C ALA A 924 -42.96 -27.30 14.64
N ARG A 925 -43.09 -28.02 15.76
CA ARG A 925 -43.36 -27.39 17.08
C ARG A 925 -42.26 -26.41 17.51
N ASN A 926 -41.00 -26.77 17.29
CA ASN A 926 -39.86 -25.90 17.61
C ASN A 926 -39.90 -24.62 16.77
N VAL A 927 -40.17 -24.73 15.47
CA VAL A 927 -40.25 -23.57 14.57
C VAL A 927 -41.46 -22.70 14.88
N ILE A 928 -42.63 -23.28 15.18
CA ILE A 928 -43.81 -22.52 15.66
C ILE A 928 -43.47 -21.73 16.93
N SER A 929 -42.76 -22.36 17.87
CA SER A 929 -42.30 -21.67 19.09
C SER A 929 -41.38 -20.50 18.76
N LEU A 930 -40.47 -20.65 17.79
CA LEU A 930 -39.62 -19.56 17.30
C LEU A 930 -40.46 -18.41 16.71
N ILE A 931 -41.43 -18.71 15.85
CA ILE A 931 -42.31 -17.70 15.24
C ILE A 931 -43.12 -16.97 16.31
N ASN A 932 -43.69 -17.69 17.28
CA ASN A 932 -44.45 -17.11 18.38
C ASN A 932 -43.56 -16.21 19.27
N SER A 933 -42.29 -16.57 19.47
CA SER A 933 -41.36 -15.74 20.25
C SER A 933 -41.06 -14.39 19.59
N LEU A 934 -40.99 -14.35 18.26
CA LEU A 934 -40.80 -13.10 17.52
C LEU A 934 -42.05 -12.23 17.54
N PHE A 935 -43.23 -12.83 17.57
CA PHE A 935 -44.50 -12.13 17.51
C PHE A 935 -45.48 -12.59 18.62
N PRO A 936 -45.28 -12.09 19.86
CA PRO A 936 -46.05 -12.51 21.03
C PRO A 936 -47.56 -12.24 20.93
N SER A 937 -47.97 -11.29 20.06
CA SER A 937 -49.37 -10.94 19.82
C SER A 937 -50.20 -12.06 19.19
N PHE A 938 -49.57 -13.11 18.63
CA PHE A 938 -50.28 -14.27 18.10
C PHE A 938 -50.82 -15.23 19.17
N HIS A 939 -50.50 -15.03 20.44
CA HIS A 939 -51.11 -15.79 21.53
C HIS A 939 -52.56 -15.38 21.85
N CYS A 940 -53.08 -14.29 21.27
CA CYS A 940 -54.41 -13.77 21.62
C CYS A 940 -55.55 -14.14 20.65
N ASN A 941 -55.35 -14.97 19.63
CA ASN A 941 -56.45 -15.49 18.80
C ASN A 941 -56.17 -16.92 18.32
N VAL A 942 -56.28 -17.89 19.23
CA VAL A 942 -56.86 -19.22 18.99
C VAL A 942 -57.66 -19.58 20.24
#